data_AF-A0AAF0CSQ6-F1
#
_entry.id   AF-A0AAF0CSQ6-F1
#
_cell.length_a   1.000
_cell.length_b   1.000
_cell.length_c   1.000
_cell.angle_alpha   90.00
_cell.angle_beta   90.00
_cell.angle_gamma   90.00
#
_symmetry.space_group_name_H-M   'P 1'
#
loop_
_entity.id
_entity.type
_entity.pdbx_description
1 polymer ?
#
loop_
_entity_poly.entity_id
_entity_poly.type
_entity_poly.pdbx_seq_one_letter_code
_entity_poly.pdbx_strand_id
1 'polypeptide(L)'
;MTPDEFWTSQDGQILSVRPQGDNEPVALTLAFWPRHPSELEFMTAHLADLKFTERSTLARIGIDMLTQGEPSLDGNRIVIEAEAFLYDPSFPHADYWRKLLRLGSPVGRLFRAPATAKLTTEEIWEQVRANTLKLPNTISIDREGRVFLTPHHVRYTLKPDLDRPAFERLVAGHAGRTFLDKVQVRHAASPLTIPPRSGVLTSCSMYLKEHYVVLNQGAGNFGIHTSAVLLDPIKTFGTNIMLEIYNQGDQPVVNPMVSVEIFRAPEIDGTHRKALTEKRARLSKGARDVYECLDARPPQPNGNHAPKPRLRVTVKGQHATMANASHFVHAGPNGASLSKAIAAAGDSCGHATLIQALEHAPANADTLITSYFPNLLEQVELLARLPELKLRRIVFRHASRTHGFFLSHNAHGRLDTLDALGIDVYWYEPRLGDLYQHTYKKNHGFFLKEELGRRFQESTILAFYGSAVGLSDEQSARITRLIDTLTGYMGPNVGVITGGGGGVMGLACEQARSKGALTGACFLELEAQPPELGVDFFNTFQESSRHFRQKWFEVADFCIFNVGGVGTLEEIGIELCNLKLGIRPRVPFVFFDARYFRDLRKQLTAMIRAGRAPAWMQEYILFTDDPDEVVAFYREKLQVL
;
A
#
# COMPACT_ATOMS: atom_id res chain seq x y z
N MET A 1 16.29 5.21 -17.30
CA MET A 1 15.14 4.30 -17.39
C MET A 1 15.30 3.51 -18.67
N THR A 2 15.03 2.21 -18.64
CA THR A 2 15.14 1.29 -19.77
C THR A 2 13.94 1.47 -20.71
N PRO A 3 14.16 1.71 -22.02
CA PRO A 3 13.08 1.96 -22.98
C PRO A 3 12.09 0.80 -23.17
N ASP A 4 12.43 -0.42 -22.76
CA ASP A 4 11.63 -1.62 -23.01
C ASP A 4 10.73 -2.04 -21.84
N GLU A 5 10.70 -1.24 -20.77
CA GLU A 5 9.96 -1.54 -19.56
C GLU A 5 8.59 -0.84 -19.48
N PHE A 6 7.66 -1.48 -18.78
CA PHE A 6 6.38 -0.88 -18.43
C PHE A 6 6.62 0.32 -17.50
N TRP A 7 5.96 1.45 -17.75
CA TRP A 7 6.14 2.66 -16.97
C TRP A 7 4.80 3.32 -16.61
N THR A 8 4.76 3.98 -15.46
CA THR A 8 3.61 4.81 -15.03
C THR A 8 4.09 6.10 -14.36
N SER A 9 3.38 7.21 -14.59
CA SER A 9 3.59 8.48 -13.92
C SER A 9 2.94 8.55 -12.54
N GLN A 10 3.16 9.66 -11.83
CA GLN A 10 2.26 10.10 -10.75
C GLN A 10 0.91 10.57 -11.30
N ASP A 11 -0.07 10.75 -10.42
CA ASP A 11 -1.38 11.27 -10.82
C ASP A 11 -1.23 12.68 -11.42
N GLY A 12 -1.79 12.89 -12.61
CA GLY A 12 -1.97 14.21 -13.21
C GLY A 12 -3.17 14.94 -12.62
N GLN A 13 -3.34 16.19 -13.03
CA GLN A 13 -4.40 17.08 -12.56
C GLN A 13 -5.12 17.78 -13.70
N ILE A 14 -6.37 18.19 -13.46
CA ILE A 14 -7.08 19.10 -14.35
C ILE A 14 -6.41 20.48 -14.35
N LEU A 15 -5.95 20.91 -15.52
CA LEU A 15 -5.35 22.23 -15.75
C LEU A 15 -6.36 23.24 -16.30
N SER A 16 -7.36 22.79 -17.05
CA SER A 16 -8.43 23.66 -17.55
C SER A 16 -9.75 22.90 -17.63
N VAL A 17 -10.86 23.63 -17.47
CA VAL A 17 -12.23 23.10 -17.59
C VAL A 17 -13.01 24.03 -18.51
N ARG A 18 -13.55 23.49 -19.61
CA ARG A 18 -14.29 24.24 -20.62
C ARG A 18 -15.62 23.53 -20.91
N PRO A 19 -16.73 23.95 -20.26
CA PRO A 19 -18.06 23.45 -20.56
C PRO A 19 -18.45 23.82 -22.01
N GLN A 20 -18.97 22.85 -22.78
CA GLN A 20 -19.39 23.06 -24.16
C GLN A 20 -20.92 23.22 -24.32
N GLY A 21 -21.67 23.02 -23.24
CA GLY A 21 -23.14 23.05 -23.18
C GLY A 21 -23.65 22.18 -22.03
N ASP A 22 -24.94 22.28 -21.69
CA ASP A 22 -25.52 21.54 -20.54
C ASP A 22 -25.57 20.01 -20.75
N ASN A 23 -25.62 19.56 -22.01
CA ASN A 23 -25.69 18.14 -22.40
C ASN A 23 -24.45 17.64 -23.17
N GLU A 24 -23.46 18.50 -23.42
CA GLU A 24 -22.24 18.16 -24.16
C GLU A 24 -21.13 17.67 -23.22
N PRO A 25 -20.16 16.85 -23.66
CA PRO A 25 -18.97 16.56 -22.85
C PRO A 25 -18.27 17.84 -22.34
N VAL A 26 -17.60 17.74 -21.18
CA VAL A 26 -16.78 18.83 -20.64
C VAL A 26 -15.37 18.67 -21.19
N ALA A 27 -14.89 19.64 -21.97
CA ALA A 27 -13.50 19.65 -22.40
C ALA A 27 -12.58 19.98 -21.23
N LEU A 28 -11.51 19.19 -21.10
CA LEU A 28 -10.49 19.30 -20.08
C LEU A 28 -9.11 19.36 -20.73
N THR A 29 -8.23 20.17 -20.17
CA THR A 29 -6.78 19.98 -20.36
C THR A 29 -6.24 19.28 -19.12
N LEU A 30 -5.61 18.12 -19.29
CA LEU A 30 -4.99 17.36 -18.21
C LEU A 30 -3.48 17.59 -18.23
N ALA A 31 -2.86 17.70 -17.06
CA ALA A 31 -1.43 17.97 -16.92
C ALA A 31 -0.74 16.94 -16.00
N PHE A 32 0.47 16.53 -16.38
CA PHE A 32 1.28 15.52 -15.69
C PHE A 32 2.69 16.03 -15.47
N TRP A 33 3.14 16.02 -14.21
CA TRP A 33 4.47 16.49 -13.84
C TRP A 33 5.41 15.30 -13.58
N PRO A 34 6.62 15.34 -14.13
CA PRO A 34 7.65 14.33 -13.87
C PRO A 34 8.13 14.44 -12.42
N ARG A 35 8.48 13.29 -11.83
CA ARG A 35 9.08 13.19 -10.48
C ARG A 35 10.48 13.78 -10.44
N HIS A 36 11.21 13.73 -11.55
CA HIS A 36 12.58 14.21 -11.67
C HIS A 36 12.96 14.49 -13.14
N PRO A 37 14.02 15.26 -13.42
CA PRO A 37 14.38 15.65 -14.80
C PRO A 37 14.58 14.49 -15.79
N SER A 38 15.21 13.39 -15.38
CA SER A 38 15.39 12.23 -16.28
C SER A 38 14.08 11.52 -16.63
N GLU A 39 13.03 11.68 -15.83
CA GLU A 39 11.70 11.18 -16.18
C GLU A 39 11.05 12.09 -17.23
N LEU A 40 11.27 13.41 -17.17
CA LEU A 40 10.80 14.32 -18.21
C LEU A 40 11.44 13.98 -19.56
N GLU A 41 12.76 13.73 -19.57
CA GLU A 41 13.48 13.29 -20.76
C GLU A 41 12.88 12.00 -21.32
N PHE A 42 12.61 11.02 -20.46
CA PHE A 42 11.94 9.77 -20.85
C PHE A 42 10.55 10.01 -21.43
N MET A 43 9.70 10.79 -20.74
CA MET A 43 8.33 11.09 -21.19
C MET A 43 8.35 11.81 -22.53
N THR A 44 9.26 12.77 -22.71
CA THR A 44 9.40 13.55 -23.95
C THR A 44 9.84 12.66 -25.12
N ALA A 45 10.79 11.75 -24.88
CA ALA A 45 11.28 10.83 -25.90
C ALA A 45 10.22 9.80 -26.36
N HIS A 46 9.19 9.55 -25.54
CA HIS A 46 8.17 8.53 -25.80
C HIS A 46 6.74 9.10 -25.86
N LEU A 47 6.57 10.38 -26.18
CA LEU A 47 5.29 11.08 -26.15
C LEU A 47 4.15 10.33 -26.85
N ALA A 48 4.41 9.84 -28.07
CA ALA A 48 3.43 9.12 -28.87
C ALA A 48 3.01 7.75 -28.28
N ASP A 49 3.84 7.17 -27.41
CA ASP A 49 3.56 5.88 -26.77
C ASP A 49 2.82 6.04 -25.43
N LEU A 50 2.69 7.27 -24.91
CA LEU A 50 2.07 7.51 -23.62
C LEU A 50 0.54 7.40 -23.72
N LYS A 51 -0.03 6.52 -22.91
CA LYS A 51 -1.47 6.30 -22.79
C LYS A 51 -1.98 6.89 -21.47
N PHE A 52 -3.24 7.29 -21.46
CA PHE A 52 -3.91 7.76 -20.25
C PHE A 52 -4.72 6.64 -19.59
N THR A 53 -4.67 6.59 -18.27
CA THR A 53 -5.60 5.81 -17.44
C THR A 53 -6.25 6.73 -16.43
N GLU A 54 -7.58 6.78 -16.43
CA GLU A 54 -8.36 7.52 -15.46
C GLU A 54 -8.23 6.90 -14.06
N ARG A 55 -8.46 7.70 -13.01
CA ARG A 55 -8.74 7.18 -11.68
C ARG A 55 -10.07 6.42 -11.68
N SER A 56 -10.02 5.12 -11.37
CA SER A 56 -11.21 4.30 -11.08
C SER A 56 -12.17 4.93 -10.04
N THR A 57 -11.70 5.81 -9.13
CA THR A 57 -12.62 6.52 -8.23
C THR A 57 -13.61 7.45 -8.95
N LEU A 58 -13.24 8.01 -10.10
CA LEU A 58 -14.10 8.85 -10.94
C LEU A 58 -15.05 7.97 -11.77
N ALA A 59 -14.52 6.92 -12.40
CA ALA A 59 -15.32 5.90 -13.08
C ALA A 59 -16.39 5.28 -12.17
N ARG A 60 -16.06 4.92 -10.92
CA ARG A 60 -17.01 4.37 -9.94
C ARG A 60 -18.16 5.32 -9.55
N ILE A 61 -18.03 6.61 -9.86
CA ILE A 61 -19.11 7.61 -9.71
C ILE A 61 -19.62 8.08 -11.08
N GLY A 62 -19.57 7.22 -12.10
CA GLY A 62 -20.23 7.43 -13.39
C GLY A 62 -19.56 8.42 -14.35
N ILE A 63 -18.38 8.95 -14.02
CA ILE A 63 -17.63 9.89 -14.85
C ILE A 63 -16.56 9.13 -15.63
N ASP A 64 -16.47 9.34 -16.94
CA ASP A 64 -15.40 8.81 -17.78
C ASP A 64 -14.72 9.97 -18.54
N MET A 65 -13.46 9.80 -18.92
CA MET A 65 -12.63 10.80 -19.60
C MET A 65 -11.92 10.21 -20.82
N LEU A 66 -12.36 10.59 -22.02
CA LEU A 66 -11.73 10.17 -23.27
C LEU A 66 -10.72 11.21 -23.75
N THR A 67 -9.50 10.77 -24.02
CA THR A 67 -8.44 11.65 -24.51
C THR A 67 -8.66 12.06 -25.96
N GLN A 68 -8.32 13.31 -26.27
CA GLN A 68 -8.40 13.92 -27.60
C GLN A 68 -6.99 14.25 -28.09
N GLY A 69 -6.57 13.61 -29.18
CA GLY A 69 -5.24 13.82 -29.76
C GLY A 69 -4.09 13.21 -28.95
N GLU A 70 -2.86 13.54 -29.35
CA GLU A 70 -1.64 13.02 -28.74
C GLU A 70 -1.15 13.90 -27.57
N PRO A 71 -0.48 13.33 -26.57
CA PRO A 71 0.20 14.08 -25.52
C PRO A 71 1.23 15.07 -26.10
N SER A 72 1.37 16.24 -25.48
CA SER A 72 2.37 17.25 -25.88
C SER A 72 3.14 17.79 -24.68
N LEU A 73 4.34 18.32 -24.94
CA LEU A 73 5.18 18.95 -23.92
C LEU A 73 4.80 20.42 -23.76
N ASP A 74 4.51 20.83 -22.53
CA ASP A 74 4.28 22.23 -22.16
C ASP A 74 5.22 22.61 -21.00
N GLY A 75 6.35 23.24 -21.33
CA GLY A 75 7.37 23.58 -20.35
C GLY A 75 7.97 22.35 -19.67
N ASN A 76 7.69 22.17 -18.37
CA ASN A 76 8.19 21.05 -17.56
C ASN A 76 7.13 19.98 -17.25
N ARG A 77 6.05 19.92 -18.02
CA ARG A 77 4.94 18.98 -17.85
C ARG A 77 4.45 18.45 -19.20
N ILE A 78 3.79 17.30 -19.17
CA ILE A 78 3.05 16.75 -20.31
C ILE A 78 1.59 17.15 -20.18
N VAL A 79 0.98 17.57 -21.29
CA VAL A 79 -0.44 17.91 -21.37
C VAL A 79 -1.17 17.07 -22.40
N ILE A 80 -2.43 16.73 -22.12
CA ILE A 80 -3.31 16.00 -23.02
C ILE A 80 -4.72 16.60 -22.92
N GLU A 81 -5.37 16.79 -24.06
CA GLU A 81 -6.76 17.21 -24.09
C GLU A 81 -7.66 16.00 -23.85
N ALA A 82 -8.79 16.20 -23.18
CA ALA A 82 -9.75 15.14 -22.89
C ALA A 82 -11.18 15.68 -22.85
N GLU A 83 -12.15 14.79 -23.05
CA GLU A 83 -13.57 15.06 -22.87
C GLU A 83 -14.10 14.18 -21.75
N ALA A 84 -14.59 14.82 -20.69
CA ALA A 84 -15.28 14.14 -19.61
C ALA A 84 -16.77 14.08 -19.90
N PHE A 85 -17.41 12.95 -19.60
CA PHE A 85 -18.86 12.77 -19.72
C PHE A 85 -19.40 11.81 -18.66
N LEU A 86 -20.72 11.77 -18.55
CA LEU A 86 -21.42 10.91 -17.62
C LEU A 86 -21.85 9.62 -18.34
N TYR A 87 -21.22 8.49 -18.04
CA TYR A 87 -21.56 7.20 -18.64
C TYR A 87 -22.61 6.42 -17.83
N ASP A 88 -22.71 6.72 -16.54
CA ASP A 88 -23.74 6.18 -15.63
C ASP A 88 -24.34 7.30 -14.77
N PRO A 89 -25.61 7.69 -14.99
CA PRO A 89 -26.28 8.72 -14.19
C PRO A 89 -26.92 8.18 -12.91
N SER A 90 -26.73 6.91 -12.55
CA SER A 90 -27.47 6.25 -11.47
C SER A 90 -27.04 6.64 -10.04
N PHE A 91 -25.94 7.38 -9.88
CA PHE A 91 -25.44 7.77 -8.56
C PHE A 91 -26.13 9.03 -8.00
N PRO A 92 -26.17 9.21 -6.67
CA PRO A 92 -26.72 10.41 -6.04
C PRO A 92 -26.03 11.69 -6.51
N HIS A 93 -26.81 12.73 -6.79
CA HIS A 93 -26.31 14.02 -7.26
C HIS A 93 -25.55 13.97 -8.60
N ALA A 94 -25.88 13.01 -9.46
CA ALA A 94 -25.29 12.90 -10.79
C ALA A 94 -25.46 14.17 -11.63
N ASP A 95 -26.54 14.92 -11.45
CA ASP A 95 -26.75 16.25 -12.05
C ASP A 95 -25.65 17.27 -11.73
N TYR A 96 -24.90 17.07 -10.64
CA TYR A 96 -23.81 17.94 -10.20
C TYR A 96 -22.43 17.55 -10.77
N TRP A 97 -22.31 16.48 -11.56
CA TRP A 97 -21.01 15.91 -11.97
C TRP A 97 -20.06 16.94 -12.62
N ARG A 98 -20.59 17.81 -13.48
CA ARG A 98 -19.79 18.86 -14.15
C ARG A 98 -19.11 19.81 -13.17
N LYS A 99 -19.77 20.12 -12.04
CA LYS A 99 -19.27 21.04 -11.01
C LYS A 99 -18.27 20.38 -10.06
N LEU A 100 -18.15 19.06 -10.11
CA LEU A 100 -17.11 18.31 -9.39
C LEU A 100 -15.75 18.45 -10.06
N LEU A 101 -15.70 18.60 -11.39
CA LEU A 101 -14.48 18.76 -12.16
C LEU A 101 -13.91 20.17 -11.94
N ARG A 102 -12.83 20.27 -11.15
CA ARG A 102 -12.21 21.54 -10.77
C ARG A 102 -10.71 21.52 -11.09
N LEU A 103 -10.15 22.71 -11.22
CA LEU A 103 -8.71 22.89 -11.38
C LEU A 103 -7.96 22.23 -10.21
N GLY A 104 -6.89 21.50 -10.54
CA GLY A 104 -6.09 20.75 -9.56
C GLY A 104 -6.68 19.40 -9.15
N SER A 105 -7.92 19.06 -9.55
CA SER A 105 -8.48 17.73 -9.27
C SER A 105 -7.62 16.64 -9.92
N PRO A 106 -7.23 15.58 -9.18
CA PRO A 106 -6.46 14.47 -9.72
C PRO A 106 -7.31 13.64 -10.69
N VAL A 107 -6.75 13.27 -11.85
CA VAL A 107 -7.51 12.63 -12.94
C VAL A 107 -7.12 11.20 -13.25
N GLY A 108 -5.89 10.80 -12.95
CA GLY A 108 -5.35 9.53 -13.41
C GLY A 108 -3.88 9.64 -13.71
N ARG A 109 -3.33 8.66 -14.42
CA ARG A 109 -1.90 8.56 -14.71
C ARG A 109 -1.65 8.48 -16.22
N LEU A 110 -0.45 8.82 -16.63
CA LEU A 110 0.10 8.36 -17.88
C LEU A 110 0.82 7.02 -17.66
N PHE A 111 0.79 6.16 -18.67
CA PHE A 111 1.55 4.93 -18.67
C PHE A 111 2.06 4.61 -20.06
N ARG A 112 3.12 3.80 -20.11
CA ARG A 112 3.66 3.23 -21.34
C ARG A 112 3.71 1.72 -21.19
N ALA A 113 3.10 1.02 -22.15
CA ALA A 113 2.97 -0.43 -22.17
C ALA A 113 3.61 -0.98 -23.46
N PRO A 114 4.94 -1.18 -23.47
CA PRO A 114 5.64 -1.61 -24.68
C PRO A 114 5.27 -3.04 -25.06
N ALA A 115 5.21 -3.31 -26.36
CA ALA A 115 4.88 -4.64 -26.88
C ALA A 115 5.86 -5.73 -26.43
N THR A 116 7.13 -5.38 -26.19
CA THR A 116 8.18 -6.27 -25.66
C THR A 116 7.90 -6.75 -24.24
N ALA A 117 7.18 -5.96 -23.43
CA ALA A 117 6.78 -6.33 -22.08
C ALA A 117 5.47 -7.15 -22.06
N LYS A 118 4.70 -7.18 -23.15
CA LYS A 118 3.45 -7.94 -23.22
C LYS A 118 3.74 -9.44 -23.15
N LEU A 119 2.99 -10.15 -22.32
CA LEU A 119 3.06 -11.60 -22.23
C LEU A 119 2.33 -12.27 -23.41
N THR A 120 2.94 -13.33 -23.92
CA THR A 120 2.32 -14.27 -24.85
C THR A 120 1.34 -15.21 -24.13
N THR A 121 0.49 -15.90 -24.90
CA THR A 121 -0.45 -16.91 -24.38
C THR A 121 0.25 -17.98 -23.54
N GLU A 122 1.40 -18.46 -24.00
CA GLU A 122 2.17 -19.49 -23.31
C GLU A 122 2.71 -18.98 -21.97
N GLU A 123 3.31 -17.78 -21.97
CA GLU A 123 3.82 -17.17 -20.75
C GLU A 123 2.70 -16.91 -19.74
N ILE A 124 1.54 -16.36 -20.17
CA ILE A 124 0.41 -16.15 -19.26
C ILE A 124 -0.01 -17.47 -18.62
N TRP A 125 -0.13 -18.54 -19.41
CA TRP A 125 -0.54 -19.84 -18.88
C TRP A 125 0.49 -20.45 -17.93
N GLU A 126 1.78 -20.27 -18.22
CA GLU A 126 2.86 -20.67 -17.31
C GLU A 126 2.78 -19.93 -15.97
N GLN A 127 2.59 -18.60 -15.99
CA GLN A 127 2.47 -17.79 -14.77
C GLN A 127 1.23 -18.19 -13.92
N VAL A 128 0.10 -18.51 -14.59
CA VAL A 128 -1.09 -19.02 -13.89
C VAL A 128 -0.81 -20.37 -13.22
N ARG A 129 -0.16 -21.29 -13.92
CA ARG A 129 0.20 -22.61 -13.36
C ARG A 129 1.22 -22.52 -12.23
N ALA A 130 2.12 -21.53 -12.28
CA ALA A 130 3.12 -21.27 -11.26
C ALA A 130 2.60 -20.47 -10.04
N ASN A 131 1.32 -20.06 -10.04
CA ASN A 131 0.72 -19.19 -9.03
C ASN A 131 1.43 -17.82 -8.87
N THR A 132 2.21 -17.39 -9.86
CA THR A 132 2.82 -16.05 -9.95
C THR A 132 1.85 -15.02 -10.53
N LEU A 133 0.74 -15.49 -11.11
CA LEU A 133 -0.40 -14.70 -11.54
C LEU A 133 -1.65 -15.49 -11.21
N LYS A 134 -2.66 -14.86 -10.60
CA LYS A 134 -3.98 -15.49 -10.48
C LYS A 134 -5.03 -14.65 -11.18
N LEU A 135 -5.70 -15.27 -12.13
CA LEU A 135 -6.77 -14.70 -12.93
C LEU A 135 -8.11 -15.28 -12.50
N PRO A 136 -9.24 -14.67 -12.91
CA PRO A 136 -10.56 -15.24 -12.65
C PRO A 136 -10.66 -16.67 -13.17
N ASN A 137 -11.47 -17.51 -12.54
CA ASN A 137 -11.69 -18.90 -12.97
C ASN A 137 -12.51 -19.04 -14.25
N THR A 138 -13.00 -17.94 -14.79
CA THR A 138 -13.80 -17.83 -16.01
C THR A 138 -13.06 -17.06 -17.10
N ILE A 139 -11.88 -17.55 -17.48
CA ILE A 139 -11.05 -16.93 -18.51
C ILE A 139 -10.96 -17.72 -19.81
N SER A 140 -10.66 -17.02 -20.89
CA SER A 140 -10.16 -17.57 -22.15
C SER A 140 -8.97 -16.75 -22.62
N ILE A 141 -7.92 -17.38 -23.14
CA ILE A 141 -6.74 -16.68 -23.65
C ILE A 141 -6.67 -16.93 -25.16
N ASP A 142 -6.65 -15.88 -25.96
CA ASP A 142 -6.53 -16.03 -27.42
C ASP A 142 -5.08 -16.24 -27.87
N ARG A 143 -4.87 -16.38 -29.18
CA ARG A 143 -3.55 -16.57 -29.80
C ARG A 143 -2.65 -15.33 -29.77
N GLU A 144 -3.19 -14.16 -29.44
CA GLU A 144 -2.46 -12.89 -29.35
C GLU A 144 -2.14 -12.50 -27.89
N GLY A 145 -2.34 -13.42 -26.94
CA GLY A 145 -2.10 -13.19 -25.51
C GLY A 145 -3.12 -12.24 -24.86
N ARG A 146 -4.31 -12.08 -25.43
CA ARG A 146 -5.41 -11.35 -24.79
C ARG A 146 -6.22 -12.30 -23.94
N VAL A 147 -6.46 -11.91 -22.70
CA VAL A 147 -7.29 -12.66 -21.75
C VAL A 147 -8.69 -12.06 -21.75
N PHE A 148 -9.68 -12.89 -22.00
CA PHE A 148 -11.09 -12.55 -21.89
C PHE A 148 -11.60 -13.11 -20.57
N LEU A 149 -12.21 -12.27 -19.74
CA LEU A 149 -12.73 -12.67 -18.44
C LEU A 149 -14.19 -12.24 -18.28
N THR A 150 -14.97 -13.07 -17.58
CA THR A 150 -16.29 -12.66 -17.11
C THR A 150 -16.19 -12.07 -15.71
N PRO A 151 -16.90 -10.97 -15.43
CA PRO A 151 -16.97 -10.40 -14.10
C PRO A 151 -17.78 -11.28 -13.16
N HIS A 152 -17.70 -10.99 -11.86
CA HIS A 152 -18.59 -11.52 -10.86
C HIS A 152 -20.06 -11.18 -11.20
N HIS A 153 -20.97 -12.07 -10.83
CA HIS A 153 -22.43 -11.89 -10.99
C HIS A 153 -23.02 -10.93 -9.96
N VAL A 154 -22.48 -9.72 -9.90
CA VAL A 154 -22.87 -8.66 -8.99
C VAL A 154 -22.81 -7.30 -9.66
N ARG A 155 -23.67 -6.40 -9.18
CA ARG A 155 -23.59 -4.98 -9.48
C ARG A 155 -23.40 -4.20 -8.19
N TYR A 156 -22.64 -3.11 -8.26
CA TYR A 156 -22.46 -2.19 -7.15
C TYR A 156 -23.20 -0.89 -7.47
N THR A 157 -23.95 -0.39 -6.49
CA THR A 157 -24.50 0.98 -6.51
C THR A 157 -23.92 1.75 -5.35
N LEU A 158 -24.13 3.07 -5.31
CA LEU A 158 -23.82 3.86 -4.12
C LEU A 158 -25.02 3.91 -3.18
N LYS A 159 -24.75 4.12 -1.90
CA LYS A 159 -25.77 4.45 -0.91
C LYS A 159 -26.54 5.71 -1.35
N PRO A 160 -27.89 5.71 -1.35
CA PRO A 160 -28.68 6.81 -1.88
C PRO A 160 -28.65 8.07 -1.00
N ASP A 161 -28.23 7.96 0.27
CA ASP A 161 -28.15 9.04 1.25
C ASP A 161 -26.78 9.74 1.29
N LEU A 162 -25.89 9.45 0.34
CA LEU A 162 -24.59 10.14 0.24
C LEU A 162 -24.78 11.62 -0.11
N ASP A 163 -24.15 12.47 0.70
CA ASP A 163 -24.20 13.91 0.53
C ASP A 163 -23.28 14.39 -0.61
N ARG A 164 -23.60 15.55 -1.20
CA ARG A 164 -22.76 16.18 -2.23
C ARG A 164 -21.29 16.34 -1.81
N PRO A 165 -20.95 16.77 -0.57
CA PRO A 165 -19.57 16.84 -0.11
C PRO A 165 -18.79 15.51 -0.19
N ALA A 166 -19.44 14.34 -0.09
CA ALA A 166 -18.77 13.06 -0.29
C ALA A 166 -18.16 12.94 -1.70
N PHE A 167 -18.90 13.36 -2.72
CA PHE A 167 -18.43 13.35 -4.11
C PHE A 167 -17.34 14.40 -4.34
N GLU A 168 -17.44 15.58 -3.72
CA GLU A 168 -16.36 16.58 -3.79
C GLU A 168 -15.06 16.04 -3.20
N ARG A 169 -15.11 15.35 -2.05
CA ARG A 169 -13.93 14.71 -1.44
C ARG A 169 -13.35 13.61 -2.34
N LEU A 170 -14.20 12.85 -3.03
CA LEU A 170 -13.76 11.80 -3.96
C LEU A 170 -13.01 12.38 -5.16
N VAL A 171 -13.59 13.37 -5.82
CA VAL A 171 -13.02 14.01 -7.02
C VAL A 171 -11.77 14.85 -6.68
N ALA A 172 -11.74 15.49 -5.51
CA ALA A 172 -10.55 16.21 -5.02
C ALA A 172 -9.42 15.27 -4.55
N GLY A 173 -9.66 13.96 -4.46
CA GLY A 173 -8.68 12.99 -4.00
C GLY A 173 -8.49 12.93 -2.47
N HIS A 174 -9.31 13.63 -1.68
CA HIS A 174 -9.30 13.54 -0.22
C HIS A 174 -9.94 12.24 0.30
N ALA A 175 -10.88 11.68 -0.46
CA ALA A 175 -11.44 10.36 -0.24
C ALA A 175 -11.01 9.43 -1.40
N GLY A 176 -10.52 8.24 -1.07
CA GLY A 176 -10.04 7.26 -2.04
C GLY A 176 -10.98 6.06 -2.20
N ARG A 177 -10.43 4.99 -2.78
CA ARG A 177 -11.12 3.69 -2.96
C ARG A 177 -11.69 3.15 -1.66
N THR A 178 -10.95 3.28 -0.55
CA THR A 178 -11.37 2.82 0.79
C THR A 178 -12.63 3.51 1.31
N PHE A 179 -12.95 4.73 0.86
CA PHE A 179 -14.23 5.36 1.16
C PHE A 179 -15.34 4.71 0.34
N LEU A 180 -15.14 4.57 -0.98
CA LEU A 180 -16.11 3.95 -1.88
C LEU A 180 -16.45 2.52 -1.45
N ASP A 181 -15.48 1.74 -0.98
CA ASP A 181 -15.70 0.36 -0.52
C ASP A 181 -16.66 0.27 0.69
N LYS A 182 -16.76 1.34 1.50
CA LYS A 182 -17.69 1.44 2.66
C LYS A 182 -19.09 1.90 2.29
N VAL A 183 -19.23 2.59 1.16
CA VAL A 183 -20.48 3.23 0.74
C VAL A 183 -21.10 2.58 -0.50
N GLN A 184 -20.37 1.69 -1.17
CA GLN A 184 -20.92 0.86 -2.23
C GLN A 184 -21.75 -0.29 -1.68
N VAL A 185 -22.93 -0.45 -2.27
CA VAL A 185 -23.88 -1.49 -1.96
C VAL A 185 -23.77 -2.57 -3.03
N ARG A 186 -23.42 -3.78 -2.61
CA ARG A 186 -23.31 -4.96 -3.49
C ARG A 186 -24.68 -5.62 -3.65
N HIS A 187 -25.11 -5.82 -4.89
CA HIS A 187 -26.32 -6.54 -5.24
C HIS A 187 -25.98 -7.77 -6.07
N ALA A 188 -26.59 -8.91 -5.77
CA ALA A 188 -26.50 -10.07 -6.66
C ALA A 188 -27.18 -9.75 -8.00
N ALA A 189 -26.55 -10.16 -9.11
CA ALA A 189 -27.03 -9.91 -10.46
C ALA A 189 -26.67 -11.10 -11.36
N SER A 190 -27.63 -12.02 -11.53
CA SER A 190 -27.49 -13.19 -12.39
C SER A 190 -28.77 -13.36 -13.22
N PRO A 191 -28.75 -13.07 -14.54
CA PRO A 191 -27.60 -12.57 -15.31
C PRO A 191 -27.22 -11.12 -14.96
N LEU A 192 -25.98 -10.72 -15.26
CA LEU A 192 -25.55 -9.32 -15.16
C LEU A 192 -25.93 -8.60 -16.46
N THR A 193 -26.80 -7.60 -16.40
CA THR A 193 -27.28 -6.88 -17.59
C THR A 193 -26.91 -5.40 -17.56
N ILE A 194 -26.53 -4.86 -18.71
CA ILE A 194 -26.25 -3.44 -18.91
C ILE A 194 -27.26 -2.89 -19.92
N PRO A 195 -28.16 -1.97 -19.52
CA PRO A 195 -29.09 -1.33 -20.44
C PRO A 195 -28.36 -0.59 -21.58
N PRO A 196 -29.04 -0.31 -22.70
CA PRO A 196 -28.53 0.62 -23.71
C PRO A 196 -28.11 1.95 -23.10
N ARG A 197 -27.02 2.55 -23.61
CA ARG A 197 -26.54 3.89 -23.20
C ARG A 197 -26.35 4.04 -21.68
N SER A 198 -25.94 2.98 -21.00
CA SER A 198 -25.83 2.95 -19.53
C SER A 198 -24.58 2.20 -19.07
N GLY A 199 -24.11 2.51 -17.87
CA GLY A 199 -22.98 1.86 -17.23
C GLY A 199 -23.37 0.81 -16.20
N VAL A 200 -22.43 -0.06 -15.86
CA VAL A 200 -22.49 -0.91 -14.68
C VAL A 200 -21.15 -0.91 -13.98
N LEU A 201 -21.21 -0.91 -12.65
CA LEU A 201 -20.06 -1.20 -11.80
C LEU A 201 -20.15 -2.64 -11.32
N THR A 202 -19.16 -3.45 -11.67
CA THR A 202 -19.03 -4.84 -11.22
C THR A 202 -17.61 -5.09 -10.72
N SER A 203 -17.24 -6.33 -10.43
CA SER A 203 -15.90 -6.67 -9.96
C SER A 203 -15.41 -8.00 -10.51
N CYS A 204 -14.13 -8.24 -10.34
CA CYS A 204 -13.49 -9.54 -10.49
C CYS A 204 -12.40 -9.70 -9.43
N SER A 205 -11.87 -10.92 -9.31
CA SER A 205 -10.71 -11.20 -8.46
C SER A 205 -9.49 -11.45 -9.32
N MET A 206 -8.40 -10.73 -9.04
CA MET A 206 -7.10 -11.03 -9.62
C MET A 206 -5.98 -10.74 -8.62
N TYR A 207 -4.91 -11.52 -8.73
CA TYR A 207 -3.70 -11.33 -7.96
C TYR A 207 -2.54 -11.17 -8.94
N LEU A 208 -2.17 -9.91 -9.16
CA LEU A 208 -1.26 -9.53 -10.25
C LEU A 208 0.21 -9.82 -9.93
N LYS A 209 0.59 -9.77 -8.66
CA LYS A 209 1.96 -10.00 -8.16
C LYS A 209 2.99 -9.12 -8.86
N GLU A 210 3.68 -9.61 -9.90
CA GLU A 210 4.72 -8.89 -10.65
C GLU A 210 4.23 -8.54 -12.07
N HIS A 211 2.93 -8.33 -12.26
CA HIS A 211 2.34 -8.07 -13.57
C HIS A 211 1.50 -6.79 -13.57
N TYR A 212 1.58 -6.05 -14.66
CA TYR A 212 0.61 -5.00 -14.99
C TYR A 212 -0.49 -5.59 -15.87
N VAL A 213 -1.70 -5.09 -15.70
CA VAL A 213 -2.83 -5.48 -16.56
C VAL A 213 -3.45 -4.22 -17.15
N VAL A 214 -3.61 -4.22 -18.46
CA VAL A 214 -4.29 -3.16 -19.21
C VAL A 214 -5.63 -3.70 -19.69
N LEU A 215 -6.71 -3.10 -19.21
CA LEU A 215 -8.08 -3.38 -19.64
C LEU A 215 -8.28 -2.77 -21.03
N ASN A 216 -8.73 -3.59 -21.98
CA ASN A 216 -8.95 -3.16 -23.35
C ASN A 216 -10.35 -2.58 -23.51
N GLN A 217 -10.42 -1.44 -24.21
CA GLN A 217 -11.70 -0.80 -24.54
C GLN A 217 -12.40 -1.44 -25.75
N GLY A 218 -11.71 -2.29 -26.53
CA GLY A 218 -12.30 -3.19 -27.55
C GLY A 218 -13.23 -2.52 -28.58
N ALA A 219 -13.96 -3.34 -29.35
CA ALA A 219 -14.99 -2.86 -30.28
C ALA A 219 -16.36 -2.62 -29.61
N GLY A 220 -16.45 -2.77 -28.28
CA GLY A 220 -17.66 -2.53 -27.49
C GLY A 220 -18.80 -3.55 -27.59
N ASN A 221 -18.60 -4.68 -28.29
CA ASN A 221 -19.63 -5.72 -28.48
C ASN A 221 -20.18 -6.31 -27.16
N PHE A 222 -19.40 -6.26 -26.08
CA PHE A 222 -19.80 -6.76 -24.74
C PHE A 222 -19.76 -5.64 -23.69
N GLY A 223 -19.92 -4.39 -24.13
CA GLY A 223 -19.59 -3.20 -23.35
C GLY A 223 -18.11 -2.84 -23.46
N ILE A 224 -17.79 -1.59 -23.13
CA ILE A 224 -16.45 -1.01 -23.16
C ILE A 224 -16.05 -0.69 -21.73
N HIS A 225 -14.87 -1.12 -21.30
CA HIS A 225 -14.35 -0.64 -20.03
C HIS A 225 -14.09 0.87 -20.12
N THR A 226 -14.42 1.64 -19.08
CA THR A 226 -14.11 3.07 -19.04
C THR A 226 -12.59 3.30 -19.11
N SER A 227 -12.18 4.57 -19.18
CA SER A 227 -10.77 4.95 -19.31
C SER A 227 -9.91 4.62 -18.08
N ALA A 228 -10.49 4.06 -17.01
CA ALA A 228 -9.80 3.50 -15.86
C ALA A 228 -9.14 2.13 -16.17
N VAL A 229 -8.23 2.10 -17.14
CA VAL A 229 -7.77 0.87 -17.78
C VAL A 229 -6.56 0.18 -17.13
N LEU A 230 -5.83 0.83 -16.24
CA LEU A 230 -4.58 0.28 -15.71
C LEU A 230 -4.73 -0.34 -14.32
N LEU A 231 -4.41 -1.62 -14.22
CA LEU A 231 -4.21 -2.34 -12.96
C LEU A 231 -2.71 -2.50 -12.71
N ASP A 232 -2.29 -1.97 -11.56
CA ASP A 232 -0.90 -1.92 -11.12
C ASP A 232 -0.73 -2.91 -9.96
N PRO A 233 0.35 -3.73 -9.96
CA PRO A 233 0.53 -4.79 -8.96
C PRO A 233 0.66 -4.32 -7.51
N ILE A 234 1.09 -3.07 -7.30
CA ILE A 234 1.25 -2.46 -5.98
C ILE A 234 -0.07 -1.86 -5.51
N LYS A 235 -0.83 -1.23 -6.42
CA LYS A 235 -2.05 -0.47 -6.08
C LYS A 235 -3.35 -1.24 -6.26
N THR A 236 -3.35 -2.32 -7.04
CA THR A 236 -4.56 -3.06 -7.43
C THR A 236 -4.34 -4.55 -7.26
N PHE A 237 -4.92 -5.10 -6.19
CA PHE A 237 -4.74 -6.49 -5.79
C PHE A 237 -5.95 -6.96 -4.98
N GLY A 238 -6.41 -8.19 -5.20
CA GLY A 238 -7.43 -8.81 -4.34
C GLY A 238 -8.72 -9.22 -5.06
N THR A 239 -9.80 -9.30 -4.26
CA THR A 239 -11.10 -9.85 -4.67
C THR A 239 -12.12 -8.85 -5.20
N ASN A 240 -11.80 -7.56 -5.11
CA ASN A 240 -12.71 -6.46 -5.47
C ASN A 240 -12.02 -5.53 -6.47
N ILE A 241 -11.39 -6.10 -7.50
CA ILE A 241 -10.94 -5.29 -8.63
C ILE A 241 -12.19 -4.84 -9.36
N MET A 242 -12.49 -3.55 -9.26
CA MET A 242 -13.68 -2.96 -9.87
C MET A 242 -13.52 -2.94 -11.39
N LEU A 243 -14.63 -3.23 -12.07
CA LEU A 243 -14.75 -3.17 -13.52
C LEU A 243 -15.88 -2.18 -13.83
N GLU A 244 -15.52 -1.10 -14.50
CA GLU A 244 -16.42 -0.04 -14.89
C GLU A 244 -16.77 -0.22 -16.37
N ILE A 245 -17.96 -0.71 -16.68
CA ILE A 245 -18.33 -1.12 -18.04
C ILE A 245 -19.46 -0.24 -18.56
N TYR A 246 -19.25 0.40 -19.72
CA TYR A 246 -20.22 1.24 -20.40
C TYR A 246 -20.78 0.55 -21.64
N ASN A 247 -22.10 0.48 -21.76
CA ASN A 247 -22.78 0.06 -22.99
C ASN A 247 -23.13 1.29 -23.84
N GLN A 248 -22.34 1.54 -24.88
CA GLN A 248 -22.58 2.61 -25.85
C GLN A 248 -23.68 2.29 -26.87
N GLY A 249 -24.07 1.02 -26.98
CA GLY A 249 -25.02 0.54 -27.96
C GLY A 249 -26.47 0.84 -27.61
N ASP A 250 -27.34 0.57 -28.58
CA ASP A 250 -28.78 0.75 -28.46
C ASP A 250 -29.51 -0.56 -28.05
N GLN A 251 -28.75 -1.64 -27.81
CA GLN A 251 -29.23 -2.94 -27.35
C GLN A 251 -28.61 -3.31 -25.99
N PRO A 252 -29.30 -4.07 -25.12
CA PRO A 252 -28.74 -4.47 -23.84
C PRO A 252 -27.57 -5.45 -24.01
N VAL A 253 -26.55 -5.31 -23.15
CA VAL A 253 -25.49 -6.30 -22.99
C VAL A 253 -25.87 -7.24 -21.86
N VAL A 254 -25.80 -8.55 -22.10
CA VAL A 254 -26.08 -9.60 -21.12
C VAL A 254 -24.79 -10.38 -20.86
N ASN A 255 -24.41 -10.49 -19.58
CA ASN A 255 -23.16 -11.08 -19.11
C ASN A 255 -21.94 -10.48 -19.85
N PRO A 256 -21.60 -9.21 -19.56
CA PRO A 256 -20.50 -8.53 -20.21
C PRO A 256 -19.19 -9.28 -20.01
N MET A 257 -18.26 -9.08 -20.93
CA MET A 257 -16.94 -9.70 -20.93
C MET A 257 -15.91 -8.61 -21.15
N VAL A 258 -14.81 -8.67 -20.39
CA VAL A 258 -13.73 -7.70 -20.49
C VAL A 258 -12.51 -8.40 -21.06
N SER A 259 -11.85 -7.76 -22.04
CA SER A 259 -10.57 -8.22 -22.54
C SER A 259 -9.45 -7.46 -21.84
N VAL A 260 -8.37 -8.15 -21.51
CA VAL A 260 -7.18 -7.56 -20.89
C VAL A 260 -5.91 -8.05 -21.56
N GLU A 261 -4.88 -7.21 -21.52
CA GLU A 261 -3.51 -7.56 -21.85
C GLU A 261 -2.65 -7.54 -20.59
N ILE A 262 -1.73 -8.50 -20.49
CA ILE A 262 -0.88 -8.69 -19.32
C ILE A 262 0.55 -8.35 -19.72
N PHE A 263 1.21 -7.56 -18.89
CA PHE A 263 2.56 -7.09 -19.10
C PHE A 263 3.45 -7.48 -17.93
N ARG A 264 4.66 -7.92 -18.25
CA ARG A 264 5.75 -8.09 -17.28
C ARG A 264 5.97 -6.76 -16.57
N ALA A 265 5.96 -6.77 -15.23
CA ALA A 265 6.51 -5.63 -14.51
C ALA A 265 8.02 -5.55 -14.78
N PRO A 266 8.62 -4.36 -14.69
CA PRO A 266 10.06 -4.19 -14.78
C PRO A 266 10.78 -5.19 -13.86
N GLU A 267 11.65 -6.03 -14.39
CA GLU A 267 12.45 -6.90 -13.54
C GLU A 267 13.29 -6.03 -12.61
N ILE A 268 13.29 -6.34 -11.32
CA ILE A 268 14.40 -5.93 -10.48
C ILE A 268 15.53 -6.86 -10.87
N ASP A 269 16.30 -6.52 -11.90
CA ASP A 269 17.53 -7.24 -12.21
C ASP A 269 18.31 -7.41 -10.89
N GLY A 270 18.91 -8.58 -10.69
CA GLY A 270 19.73 -8.88 -9.51
C GLY A 270 20.75 -7.76 -9.24
N THR A 271 21.15 -7.02 -10.27
CA THR A 271 21.94 -5.79 -10.18
C THR A 271 21.28 -4.67 -9.36
N HIS A 272 19.99 -4.38 -9.52
CA HIS A 272 19.29 -3.35 -8.74
C HIS A 272 19.11 -3.78 -7.28
N ARG A 273 18.71 -5.04 -7.04
CA ARG A 273 18.65 -5.57 -5.67
C ARG A 273 20.01 -5.51 -5.00
N LYS A 274 21.07 -5.92 -5.70
CA LYS A 274 22.45 -5.81 -5.24
C LYS A 274 22.85 -4.35 -4.97
N ALA A 275 22.49 -3.42 -5.84
CA ALA A 275 22.76 -1.99 -5.65
C ALA A 275 22.07 -1.43 -4.39
N LEU A 276 20.82 -1.82 -4.12
CA LEU A 276 20.11 -1.47 -2.89
C LEU A 276 20.76 -2.10 -1.66
N THR A 277 21.13 -3.39 -1.71
CA THR A 277 21.85 -4.05 -0.62
C THR A 277 23.20 -3.38 -0.33
N GLU A 278 23.97 -3.02 -1.37
CA GLU A 278 25.23 -2.29 -1.22
C GLU A 278 25.01 -0.88 -0.68
N LYS A 279 23.98 -0.17 -1.15
CA LYS A 279 23.58 1.14 -0.61
C LYS A 279 23.25 1.03 0.88
N ARG A 280 22.42 0.06 1.28
CA ARG A 280 22.10 -0.21 2.68
C ARG A 280 23.35 -0.54 3.49
N ALA A 281 24.25 -1.39 2.99
CA ALA A 281 25.49 -1.73 3.68
C ALA A 281 26.38 -0.50 3.92
N ARG A 282 26.51 0.38 2.91
CA ARG A 282 27.24 1.66 3.04
C ARG A 282 26.60 2.58 4.09
N LEU A 283 25.28 2.74 4.03
CA LEU A 283 24.54 3.58 4.98
C LEU A 283 24.59 3.02 6.41
N SER A 284 24.41 1.71 6.57
CA SER A 284 24.47 1.02 7.86
C SER A 284 25.85 1.19 8.50
N LYS A 285 26.92 0.94 7.73
CA LYS A 285 28.29 1.17 8.21
C LYS A 285 28.50 2.61 8.64
N GLY A 286 28.15 3.59 7.80
CA GLY A 286 28.38 4.99 8.17
C GLY A 286 27.51 5.46 9.35
N ALA A 287 26.27 4.98 9.46
CA ALA A 287 25.44 5.25 10.64
C ALA A 287 26.09 4.67 11.90
N ARG A 288 26.56 3.41 11.84
CA ARG A 288 27.28 2.75 12.92
C ARG A 288 28.53 3.53 13.33
N ASP A 289 29.37 3.94 12.38
CA ASP A 289 30.60 4.70 12.65
C ASP A 289 30.29 6.04 13.36
N VAL A 290 29.21 6.74 12.95
CA VAL A 290 28.74 7.96 13.65
C VAL A 290 28.28 7.64 15.06
N TYR A 291 27.48 6.59 15.25
CA TYR A 291 26.96 6.22 16.56
C TYR A 291 28.06 5.77 17.53
N GLU A 292 29.00 4.93 17.08
CA GLU A 292 30.17 4.53 17.85
C GLU A 292 30.99 5.77 18.24
N CYS A 293 31.12 6.75 17.34
CA CYS A 293 31.81 7.98 17.69
C CYS A 293 31.05 8.85 18.69
N LEU A 294 29.74 9.01 18.53
CA LEU A 294 28.89 9.75 19.48
C LEU A 294 28.93 9.11 20.87
N ASP A 295 29.06 7.78 20.96
CA ASP A 295 29.15 7.06 22.23
C ASP A 295 30.54 7.17 22.86
N ALA A 296 31.61 7.09 22.06
CA ALA A 296 32.98 7.23 22.54
C ALA A 296 33.33 8.68 22.92
N ARG A 297 32.73 9.66 22.24
CA ARG A 297 32.99 11.09 22.41
C ARG A 297 31.66 11.87 22.44
N PRO A 298 30.88 11.74 23.53
CA PRO A 298 29.59 12.40 23.62
C PRO A 298 29.76 13.93 23.56
N PRO A 299 29.08 14.62 22.63
CA PRO A 299 29.16 16.08 22.54
C PRO A 299 28.65 16.72 23.83
N GLN A 300 29.39 17.70 24.34
CA GLN A 300 29.00 18.33 25.60
C GLN A 300 27.69 19.12 25.44
N PRO A 301 26.71 18.94 26.36
CA PRO A 301 25.41 19.62 26.29
C PRO A 301 25.54 21.15 26.27
N ASN A 302 26.60 21.67 26.90
CA ASN A 302 26.90 23.10 26.99
C ASN A 302 28.34 23.39 26.50
N GLY A 303 28.63 23.18 25.21
CA GLY A 303 29.77 23.89 24.60
C GLY A 303 29.58 25.43 24.72
N ASN A 304 30.56 26.22 24.27
CA ASN A 304 30.49 27.70 24.30
C ASN A 304 29.30 28.33 23.52
N HIS A 305 28.41 27.53 22.91
CA HIS A 305 27.24 27.97 22.15
C HIS A 305 25.95 27.31 22.68
N ALA A 306 25.09 28.11 23.32
CA ALA A 306 23.76 27.69 23.73
C ALA A 306 22.85 27.50 22.49
N PRO A 307 22.08 26.40 22.40
CA PRO A 307 21.15 26.18 21.29
C PRO A 307 20.12 27.31 21.21
N LYS A 308 19.82 27.80 20.00
CA LYS A 308 18.84 28.86 19.76
C LYS A 308 17.62 28.31 19.02
N PRO A 309 16.68 27.65 19.72
CA PRO A 309 15.43 27.23 19.11
C PRO A 309 14.63 28.48 18.67
N ARG A 310 14.01 28.41 17.49
CA ARG A 310 13.00 29.40 17.07
C ARG A 310 11.74 29.24 17.93
N LEU A 311 11.39 28.00 18.28
CA LEU A 311 10.25 27.60 19.09
C LEU A 311 10.65 27.47 20.57
N ARG A 312 10.29 28.49 21.36
CA ARG A 312 10.50 28.50 22.82
C ARG A 312 9.27 27.98 23.56
N VAL A 313 8.83 26.78 23.21
CA VAL A 313 7.66 26.11 23.78
C VAL A 313 8.10 24.83 24.49
N THR A 314 7.36 24.41 25.52
CA THR A 314 7.50 23.10 26.14
C THR A 314 6.14 22.43 26.16
N VAL A 315 6.05 21.18 25.70
CA VAL A 315 4.80 20.41 25.66
C VAL A 315 5.03 19.08 26.35
N LYS A 316 4.32 18.82 27.46
CA LYS A 316 4.47 17.58 28.26
C LYS A 316 5.94 17.28 28.61
N GLY A 317 6.70 18.31 28.99
CA GLY A 317 8.14 18.20 29.31
C GLY A 317 9.07 18.05 28.10
N GLN A 318 8.55 17.99 26.88
CA GLN A 318 9.36 17.95 25.65
C GLN A 318 9.60 19.35 25.12
N HIS A 319 10.83 19.60 24.68
CA HIS A 319 11.25 20.86 24.08
C HIS A 319 12.37 20.63 23.05
N ALA A 320 12.64 21.61 22.20
CA ALA A 320 13.57 21.48 21.09
C ALA A 320 15.04 21.34 21.52
N THR A 321 15.40 21.82 22.71
CA THR A 321 16.78 21.82 23.24
C THR A 321 17.12 20.59 24.08
N MET A 322 16.26 19.57 24.07
CA MET A 322 16.56 18.30 24.76
C MET A 322 17.81 17.65 24.16
N ALA A 323 18.54 16.92 25.02
CA ALA A 323 19.62 16.08 24.56
C ALA A 323 19.12 15.09 23.49
N ASN A 324 19.77 15.17 22.33
CA ASN A 324 19.57 14.28 21.21
C ASN A 324 20.79 14.41 20.30
N ALA A 325 21.80 13.60 20.58
CA ALA A 325 23.07 13.73 19.88
C ALA A 325 22.84 13.52 18.38
N SER A 326 23.18 14.53 17.58
CA SER A 326 22.78 14.64 16.17
C SER A 326 23.90 15.20 15.31
N HIS A 327 23.92 14.81 14.04
CA HIS A 327 24.90 15.24 13.06
C HIS A 327 24.26 15.34 11.67
N PHE A 328 24.46 16.49 11.02
CA PHE A 328 24.07 16.69 9.62
C PHE A 328 25.26 16.45 8.71
N VAL A 329 25.07 15.59 7.72
CA VAL A 329 26.11 15.20 6.77
C VAL A 329 25.59 15.25 5.34
N HIS A 330 26.54 15.35 4.41
CA HIS A 330 26.28 15.12 3.00
C HIS A 330 26.65 13.68 2.65
N ALA A 331 25.66 12.79 2.60
CA ALA A 331 25.85 11.38 2.27
C ALA A 331 25.76 11.11 0.75
N GLY A 332 25.14 12.00 0.01
CA GLY A 332 24.82 11.81 -1.40
C GLY A 332 23.68 10.79 -1.61
N PRO A 333 23.22 10.61 -2.87
CA PRO A 333 22.07 9.76 -3.19
C PRO A 333 22.21 8.32 -2.67
N ASN A 334 23.39 7.71 -2.83
CA ASN A 334 23.67 6.31 -2.52
C ASN A 334 24.44 6.09 -1.20
N GLY A 335 24.57 7.14 -0.36
CA GLY A 335 25.36 7.08 0.87
C GLY A 335 26.88 6.97 0.65
N ALA A 336 27.36 7.14 -0.58
CA ALA A 336 28.76 6.96 -0.95
C ALA A 336 29.69 7.99 -0.30
N SER A 337 29.18 9.18 0.04
CA SER A 337 29.95 10.23 0.68
C SER A 337 29.95 10.12 2.21
N LEU A 338 29.20 9.17 2.79
CA LEU A 338 28.98 9.10 4.23
C LEU A 338 30.28 8.85 5.00
N SER A 339 31.10 7.88 4.59
CA SER A 339 32.40 7.61 5.23
C SER A 339 33.37 8.78 5.13
N LYS A 340 33.33 9.53 4.01
CA LYS A 340 34.15 10.74 3.84
C LYS A 340 33.66 11.88 4.72
N ALA A 341 32.35 12.06 4.86
CA ALA A 341 31.75 13.05 5.73
C ALA A 341 32.11 12.80 7.21
N ILE A 342 32.10 11.52 7.63
CA ILE A 342 32.49 11.10 8.98
C ILE A 342 33.98 11.36 9.23
N ALA A 343 34.86 11.00 8.27
CA ALA A 343 36.29 11.26 8.37
C ALA A 343 36.64 12.76 8.36
N ALA A 344 35.88 13.57 7.62
CA ALA A 344 36.07 15.02 7.52
C ALA A 344 35.56 15.78 8.76
N ALA A 345 34.72 15.18 9.60
CA ALA A 345 34.20 15.79 10.82
C ALA A 345 35.28 16.00 11.91
N GLY A 346 36.48 15.41 11.76
CA GLY A 346 37.61 15.65 12.66
C GLY A 346 37.36 15.17 14.10
N ASP A 347 37.56 16.06 15.08
CA ASP A 347 37.46 15.73 16.52
C ASP A 347 36.04 15.78 17.10
N SER A 348 35.07 16.39 16.41
CA SER A 348 33.66 16.45 16.87
C SER A 348 32.75 15.56 16.01
N CYS A 349 32.12 14.57 16.64
CA CYS A 349 31.27 13.59 15.94
C CYS A 349 29.79 13.98 15.85
N GLY A 350 29.47 15.24 16.16
CA GLY A 350 28.13 15.78 16.19
C GLY A 350 27.94 16.79 17.29
N HIS A 351 26.67 17.12 17.55
CA HIS A 351 26.25 18.10 18.55
C HIS A 351 25.32 17.45 19.56
N ALA A 352 25.27 17.98 20.78
CA ALA A 352 24.50 17.40 21.89
C ALA A 352 22.98 17.47 21.69
N THR A 353 22.52 18.44 20.90
CA THR A 353 21.12 18.64 20.56
C THR A 353 20.93 18.70 19.05
N LEU A 354 19.73 18.35 18.57
CA LEU A 354 19.37 18.46 17.17
C LEU A 354 19.44 19.93 16.68
N ILE A 355 19.15 20.89 17.54
CA ILE A 355 19.19 22.32 17.21
C ILE A 355 20.61 22.82 16.97
N GLN A 356 21.56 22.47 17.85
CA GLN A 356 22.97 22.77 17.60
C GLN A 356 23.44 22.14 16.28
N ALA A 357 23.00 20.91 15.99
CA ALA A 357 23.33 20.26 14.72
C ALA A 357 22.74 20.99 13.51
N LEU A 358 21.50 21.50 13.62
CA LEU A 358 20.87 22.32 12.58
C LEU A 358 21.61 23.64 12.35
N GLU A 359 22.06 24.31 13.40
CA GLU A 359 22.78 25.59 13.31
C GLU A 359 24.15 25.44 12.63
N HIS A 360 24.74 24.26 12.69
CA HIS A 360 26.04 23.93 12.08
C HIS A 360 25.90 23.04 10.84
N ALA A 361 24.67 22.86 10.33
CA ALA A 361 24.43 21.99 9.19
C ALA A 361 25.12 22.55 7.93
N PRO A 362 25.91 21.75 7.20
CA PRO A 362 26.44 22.15 5.90
C PRO A 362 25.33 22.55 4.93
N ALA A 363 25.57 23.53 4.06
CA ALA A 363 24.58 24.00 3.07
C ALA A 363 24.12 22.91 2.08
N ASN A 364 24.89 21.84 1.91
CA ASN A 364 24.58 20.68 1.08
C ASN A 364 24.16 19.44 1.90
N ALA A 365 23.89 19.59 3.20
CA ALA A 365 23.45 18.50 4.05
C ALA A 365 22.17 17.86 3.50
N ASP A 366 22.22 16.54 3.32
CA ASP A 366 21.12 15.74 2.80
C ASP A 366 20.68 14.63 3.75
N THR A 367 21.44 14.40 4.82
CA THR A 367 21.20 13.33 5.78
C THR A 367 21.37 13.83 7.21
N LEU A 368 20.35 13.61 8.04
CA LEU A 368 20.40 13.77 9.49
C LEU A 368 20.63 12.40 10.13
N ILE A 369 21.67 12.27 10.95
CA ILE A 369 21.88 11.12 11.83
C ILE A 369 21.66 11.57 13.27
N THR A 370 20.76 10.91 13.99
CA THR A 370 20.34 11.33 15.33
C THR A 370 20.18 10.14 16.28
N SER A 371 20.33 10.36 17.59
CA SER A 371 20.22 9.29 18.58
C SER A 371 18.79 8.80 18.75
N TYR A 372 17.84 9.72 18.88
CA TYR A 372 16.42 9.43 19.08
C TYR A 372 15.60 9.94 17.91
N PHE A 373 14.54 9.22 17.56
CA PHE A 373 13.55 9.75 16.62
C PHE A 373 13.08 11.13 17.09
N PRO A 374 13.12 12.17 16.22
CA PRO A 374 12.82 13.53 16.62
C PRO A 374 11.47 13.63 17.35
N ASN A 375 11.48 14.32 18.49
CA ASN A 375 10.27 14.68 19.20
C ASN A 375 9.49 15.75 18.41
N LEU A 376 8.28 16.08 18.88
CA LEU A 376 7.43 17.05 18.17
C LEU A 376 8.15 18.39 17.94
N LEU A 377 8.80 18.95 18.96
CA LEU A 377 9.40 20.28 18.86
C LEU A 377 10.68 20.27 18.03
N GLU A 378 11.47 19.20 18.13
CA GLU A 378 12.62 18.97 17.25
C GLU A 378 12.20 18.86 15.78
N GLN A 379 11.10 18.16 15.50
CA GLN A 379 10.59 18.05 14.13
C GLN A 379 10.08 19.40 13.62
N VAL A 380 9.37 20.19 14.42
CA VAL A 380 8.94 21.54 14.01
C VAL A 380 10.14 22.42 13.63
N GLU A 381 11.22 22.36 14.41
CA GLU A 381 12.46 23.09 14.13
C GLU A 381 13.18 22.61 12.87
N LEU A 382 13.15 21.31 12.61
CA LEU A 382 13.65 20.70 11.38
C LEU A 382 12.86 21.17 10.16
N LEU A 383 11.52 21.12 10.25
CA LEU A 383 10.62 21.51 9.17
C LEU A 383 10.71 23.01 8.86
N ALA A 384 10.83 23.86 9.90
CA ALA A 384 10.97 25.31 9.73
C ALA A 384 12.28 25.73 9.02
N ARG A 385 13.29 24.85 8.99
CA ARG A 385 14.56 25.06 8.29
C ARG A 385 14.70 24.20 7.03
N LEU A 386 13.69 23.39 6.70
CA LEU A 386 13.74 22.49 5.54
C LEU A 386 14.07 23.21 4.21
N PRO A 387 13.58 24.44 3.92
CA PRO A 387 13.96 25.16 2.70
C PRO A 387 15.44 25.52 2.60
N GLU A 388 16.14 25.59 3.74
CA GLU A 388 17.58 25.88 3.84
C GLU A 388 18.41 24.60 3.70
N LEU A 389 17.78 23.42 3.79
CA LEU A 389 18.41 22.11 3.75
C LEU A 389 18.11 21.40 2.43
N LYS A 390 18.99 20.47 2.04
CA LYS A 390 18.72 19.51 0.96
C LYS A 390 18.36 18.14 1.54
N LEU A 391 17.68 18.14 2.70
CA LEU A 391 17.41 16.97 3.50
C LEU A 391 16.57 15.95 2.71
N ARG A 392 17.12 14.75 2.57
CA ARG A 392 16.48 13.59 1.92
C ARG A 392 16.28 12.44 2.90
N ARG A 393 17.09 12.40 3.96
CA ARG A 393 17.18 11.22 4.83
C ARG A 393 17.29 11.59 6.31
N ILE A 394 16.58 10.86 7.15
CA ILE A 394 16.79 10.85 8.60
C ILE A 394 17.14 9.43 9.03
N VAL A 395 18.19 9.27 9.85
CA VAL A 395 18.61 8.01 10.45
C VAL A 395 18.57 8.14 11.97
N PHE A 396 17.82 7.29 12.64
CA PHE A 396 17.78 7.24 14.11
C PHE A 396 18.12 5.85 14.65
N ARG A 397 18.60 5.75 15.91
CA ARG A 397 18.91 4.47 16.56
C ARG A 397 17.96 4.06 17.69
N HIS A 398 17.27 5.02 18.30
CA HIS A 398 16.28 4.78 19.34
C HIS A 398 14.93 5.37 18.97
N ALA A 399 13.88 4.54 18.98
CA ALA A 399 12.52 4.99 18.68
C ALA A 399 11.96 5.95 19.74
N SER A 400 12.33 5.76 21.00
CA SER A 400 11.84 6.56 22.12
C SER A 400 12.91 6.76 23.19
N ARG A 401 12.83 7.91 23.88
CA ARG A 401 13.67 8.22 25.05
C ARG A 401 13.23 7.48 26.31
N THR A 402 11.95 7.12 26.40
CA THR A 402 11.34 6.55 27.61
C THR A 402 10.77 5.15 27.39
N HIS A 403 10.55 4.74 26.13
CA HIS A 403 9.94 3.46 25.77
C HIS A 403 10.85 2.61 24.87
N GLY A 404 12.14 2.93 24.81
CA GLY A 404 13.15 2.18 24.05
C GLY A 404 12.75 1.91 22.60
N PHE A 405 12.39 0.65 22.32
CA PHE A 405 12.00 0.13 21.00
C PHE A 405 10.58 0.54 20.55
N PHE A 406 9.77 1.20 21.38
CA PHE A 406 8.36 1.41 21.09
C PHE A 406 8.02 2.86 20.72
N LEU A 407 7.44 3.04 19.53
CA LEU A 407 6.96 4.32 19.00
C LEU A 407 5.57 4.64 19.57
N SER A 408 5.36 5.91 19.93
CA SER A 408 4.05 6.40 20.34
C SER A 408 3.15 6.66 19.14
N HIS A 409 1.83 6.70 19.33
CA HIS A 409 0.88 7.15 18.32
C HIS A 409 1.29 8.45 17.62
N ASN A 410 1.76 9.44 18.40
CA ASN A 410 2.22 10.71 17.83
C ASN A 410 3.51 10.56 17.00
N ALA A 411 4.39 9.60 17.32
CA ALA A 411 5.57 9.34 16.52
C ALA A 411 5.22 8.76 15.15
N HIS A 412 4.20 7.90 15.07
CA HIS A 412 3.67 7.41 13.79
C HIS A 412 3.15 8.55 12.92
N GLY A 413 2.37 9.50 13.47
CA GLY A 413 1.94 10.68 12.70
C GLY A 413 3.11 11.56 12.22
N ARG A 414 4.22 11.59 12.97
CA ARG A 414 5.44 12.27 12.52
C ARG A 414 6.15 11.53 11.38
N LEU A 415 6.12 10.19 11.37
CA LEU A 415 6.61 9.40 10.24
C LEU A 415 5.77 9.66 8.98
N ASP A 416 4.43 9.70 9.11
CA ASP A 416 3.53 10.04 8.00
C ASP A 416 3.81 11.43 7.42
N THR A 417 4.13 12.39 8.29
CA THR A 417 4.51 13.75 7.86
C THR A 417 5.81 13.74 7.05
N LEU A 418 6.81 12.95 7.43
CA LEU A 418 8.09 12.86 6.73
C LEU A 418 7.94 12.15 5.37
N ASP A 419 7.13 11.10 5.32
CA ASP A 419 6.79 10.39 4.07
C ASP A 419 6.09 11.32 3.07
N ALA A 420 5.10 12.10 3.53
CA ALA A 420 4.39 13.08 2.71
C ALA A 420 5.31 14.19 2.16
N LEU A 421 6.44 14.46 2.83
CA LEU A 421 7.46 15.41 2.39
C LEU A 421 8.54 14.77 1.50
N GLY A 422 8.48 13.46 1.26
CA GLY A 422 9.48 12.70 0.49
C GLY A 422 10.82 12.53 1.22
N ILE A 423 10.82 12.57 2.55
CA ILE A 423 12.01 12.36 3.38
C ILE A 423 12.05 10.90 3.82
N ASP A 424 13.06 10.16 3.36
CA ASP A 424 13.26 8.77 3.78
C ASP A 424 13.67 8.70 5.25
N VAL A 425 12.99 7.86 6.02
CA VAL A 425 13.34 7.59 7.42
C VAL A 425 13.93 6.19 7.54
N TYR A 426 15.11 6.11 8.16
CA TYR A 426 15.77 4.85 8.45
C TYR A 426 15.95 4.69 9.96
N TRP A 427 15.80 3.45 10.43
CA TRP A 427 16.08 3.04 11.78
C TRP A 427 17.27 2.08 11.78
N TYR A 428 18.38 2.50 12.39
CA TYR A 428 19.48 1.62 12.73
C TYR A 428 19.15 0.88 14.04
N GLU A 429 18.83 -0.40 13.98
CA GLU A 429 18.52 -1.20 15.18
C GLU A 429 19.83 -1.79 15.75
N PRO A 430 20.36 -1.26 16.88
CA PRO A 430 21.70 -1.61 17.34
C PRO A 430 21.85 -3.09 17.70
N ARG A 431 20.78 -3.75 18.14
CA ARG A 431 20.81 -5.19 18.48
C ARG A 431 20.98 -6.09 17.25
N LEU A 432 20.49 -5.63 16.10
CA LEU A 432 20.60 -6.33 14.83
C LEU A 432 21.81 -5.85 14.02
N GLY A 433 22.37 -4.68 14.36
CA GLY A 433 23.48 -4.07 13.64
C GLY A 433 23.13 -3.73 12.20
N ASP A 434 21.86 -3.42 11.93
CA ASP A 434 21.34 -3.24 10.58
C ASP A 434 20.37 -2.05 10.47
N LEU A 435 20.15 -1.61 9.24
CA LEU A 435 19.39 -0.42 8.88
C LEU A 435 18.09 -0.79 8.15
N TYR A 436 16.98 -0.24 8.64
CA TYR A 436 15.64 -0.51 8.14
C TYR A 436 14.99 0.79 7.66
N GLN A 437 14.52 0.82 6.42
CA GLN A 437 13.78 1.96 5.86
C GLN A 437 12.29 1.85 6.23
N HIS A 438 11.68 2.98 6.55
CA HIS A 438 10.24 3.09 6.69
C HIS A 438 9.57 3.08 5.31
N THR A 439 8.68 2.12 5.04
CA THR A 439 8.01 1.93 3.75
C THR A 439 6.55 1.60 3.94
N TYR A 440 5.70 2.17 3.09
CA TYR A 440 4.25 2.00 3.19
C TYR A 440 3.73 0.86 2.32
N LYS A 441 2.77 0.12 2.89
CA LYS A 441 1.86 -0.78 2.17
C LYS A 441 0.43 -0.48 2.63
N LYS A 442 -0.49 -0.29 1.68
CA LYS A 442 -1.90 0.04 1.96
C LYS A 442 -2.07 1.18 3.00
N ASN A 443 -1.25 2.23 2.91
CA ASN A 443 -1.22 3.38 3.82
C ASN A 443 -0.78 3.09 5.27
N HIS A 444 -0.12 1.96 5.51
CA HIS A 444 0.51 1.65 6.80
C HIS A 444 2.02 1.48 6.63
N GLY A 445 2.80 2.22 7.43
CA GLY A 445 4.26 2.21 7.37
C GLY A 445 4.88 1.05 8.16
N PHE A 446 5.94 0.44 7.62
CA PHE A 446 6.72 -0.62 8.27
C PHE A 446 8.21 -0.37 8.06
N PHE A 447 9.02 -0.79 9.02
CA PHE A 447 10.47 -0.82 8.91
C PHE A 447 10.91 -2.16 8.30
N LEU A 448 11.63 -2.11 7.18
CA LEU A 448 12.19 -3.28 6.50
C LEU A 448 13.50 -2.91 5.79
N LYS A 449 14.27 -3.91 5.38
CA LYS A 449 15.46 -3.68 4.55
C LYS A 449 15.04 -3.14 3.19
N GLU A 450 15.67 -2.06 2.72
CA GLU A 450 15.28 -1.33 1.51
C GLU A 450 15.16 -2.25 0.27
N GLU A 451 16.05 -3.25 0.14
CA GLU A 451 16.00 -4.22 -0.96
C GLU A 451 14.78 -5.16 -0.95
N LEU A 452 14.01 -5.19 0.14
CA LEU A 452 12.75 -5.95 0.27
C LEU A 452 11.51 -5.08 0.00
N GLY A 453 11.65 -3.77 -0.16
CA GLY A 453 10.55 -2.80 -0.27
C GLY A 453 9.51 -3.17 -1.31
N ARG A 454 9.94 -3.41 -2.55
CA ARG A 454 9.05 -3.76 -3.67
C ARG A 454 8.38 -5.11 -3.44
N ARG A 455 9.15 -6.14 -3.05
CA ARG A 455 8.62 -7.46 -2.72
C ARG A 455 7.54 -7.39 -1.64
N PHE A 456 7.74 -6.58 -0.59
CA PHE A 456 6.75 -6.35 0.45
C PHE A 456 5.47 -5.70 -0.08
N GLN A 457 5.60 -4.69 -0.94
CA GLN A 457 4.46 -4.01 -1.57
C GLN A 457 3.63 -4.93 -2.45
N GLU A 458 4.27 -5.82 -3.21
CA GLU A 458 3.62 -6.79 -4.12
C GLU A 458 3.12 -8.06 -3.42
N SER A 459 3.60 -8.35 -2.20
CA SER A 459 3.29 -9.59 -1.50
C SER A 459 1.84 -9.70 -1.04
N THR A 460 1.28 -10.90 -1.13
CA THR A 460 0.03 -11.29 -0.44
C THR A 460 0.32 -11.50 1.03
N ILE A 461 -0.35 -10.78 1.92
CA ILE A 461 -0.06 -10.84 3.36
C ILE A 461 -1.14 -11.65 4.09
N LEU A 462 -0.72 -12.69 4.80
CA LEU A 462 -1.57 -13.52 5.66
C LEU A 462 -1.39 -13.09 7.12
N ALA A 463 -2.45 -12.64 7.78
CA ALA A 463 -2.43 -12.39 9.22
C ALA A 463 -2.71 -13.69 9.98
N PHE A 464 -1.74 -14.11 10.79
CA PHE A 464 -1.88 -15.26 11.69
C PHE A 464 -2.08 -14.77 13.12
N TYR A 465 -3.28 -14.99 13.63
CA TYR A 465 -3.65 -14.72 15.02
C TYR A 465 -3.70 -16.03 15.80
N GLY A 466 -3.29 -15.99 17.07
CA GLY A 466 -3.38 -17.14 17.94
C GLY A 466 -2.66 -16.93 19.27
N SER A 467 -2.53 -18.02 20.02
CA SER A 467 -1.88 -18.06 21.31
C SER A 467 -0.43 -17.58 21.27
N ALA A 468 -0.05 -16.76 22.26
CA ALA A 468 1.35 -16.44 22.55
C ALA A 468 2.05 -17.51 23.42
N VAL A 469 1.27 -18.41 24.02
CA VAL A 469 1.78 -19.53 24.84
C VAL A 469 1.99 -20.78 23.99
N GLY A 470 2.76 -21.72 24.54
CA GLY A 470 3.13 -22.97 23.88
C GLY A 470 1.96 -23.78 23.33
N LEU A 471 2.24 -24.49 22.24
CA LEU A 471 1.31 -25.34 21.51
C LEU A 471 1.61 -26.80 21.80
N SER A 472 0.60 -27.67 21.72
CA SER A 472 0.85 -29.11 21.64
C SER A 472 1.50 -29.48 20.30
N ASP A 473 2.15 -30.64 20.23
CA ASP A 473 2.73 -31.15 18.98
C ASP A 473 1.68 -31.27 17.87
N GLU A 474 0.47 -31.71 18.22
CA GLU A 474 -0.66 -31.82 17.29
C GLU A 474 -1.10 -30.45 16.75
N GLN A 475 -1.17 -29.42 17.60
CA GLN A 475 -1.47 -28.05 17.18
C GLN A 475 -0.38 -27.50 16.26
N SER A 476 0.89 -27.72 16.62
CA SER A 476 2.04 -27.27 15.85
C SER A 476 2.07 -27.93 14.46
N ALA A 477 1.82 -29.24 14.40
CA ALA A 477 1.76 -29.98 13.13
C ALA A 477 0.61 -29.49 12.24
N ARG A 478 -0.56 -29.18 12.82
CA ARG A 478 -1.71 -28.63 12.08
C ARG A 478 -1.40 -27.26 11.49
N ILE A 479 -0.86 -26.33 12.28
CA ILE A 479 -0.49 -24.97 11.81
C ILE A 479 0.59 -25.05 10.74
N THR A 480 1.57 -25.93 10.90
CA THR A 480 2.64 -26.15 9.90
C THR A 480 2.07 -26.60 8.56
N ARG A 481 1.16 -27.59 8.56
CA ARG A 481 0.47 -28.02 7.33
C ARG A 481 -0.35 -26.89 6.72
N LEU A 482 -1.07 -26.12 7.52
CA LEU A 482 -1.85 -24.98 7.02
C LEU A 482 -0.97 -23.95 6.29
N ILE A 483 0.18 -23.61 6.85
CA ILE A 483 1.11 -22.65 6.24
C ILE A 483 1.69 -23.22 4.95
N ASP A 484 2.08 -24.49 4.93
CA ASP A 484 2.57 -25.16 3.73
C ASP A 484 1.53 -25.12 2.60
N THR A 485 0.29 -25.54 2.89
CA THR A 485 -0.80 -25.54 1.91
C THR A 485 -1.11 -24.11 1.42
N LEU A 486 -1.21 -23.13 2.32
CA LEU A 486 -1.52 -21.74 1.94
C LEU A 486 -0.40 -21.08 1.14
N THR A 487 0.86 -21.27 1.53
CA THR A 487 2.01 -20.72 0.78
C THR A 487 2.12 -21.38 -0.60
N GLY A 488 1.87 -22.68 -0.71
CA GLY A 488 1.80 -23.38 -2.00
C GLY A 488 0.68 -22.86 -2.90
N TYR A 489 -0.52 -22.64 -2.36
CA TYR A 489 -1.65 -22.12 -3.13
C TYR A 489 -1.46 -20.66 -3.58
N MET A 490 -0.92 -19.82 -2.70
CA MET A 490 -0.71 -18.39 -2.98
C MET A 490 0.49 -18.12 -3.90
N GLY A 491 1.37 -19.11 -4.06
CA GLY A 491 2.56 -19.01 -4.89
C GLY A 491 3.66 -18.15 -4.25
N PRO A 492 4.60 -17.65 -5.06
CA PRO A 492 5.65 -16.77 -4.56
C PRO A 492 5.10 -15.40 -4.10
N ASN A 493 5.96 -14.62 -3.44
CA ASN A 493 5.63 -13.30 -2.91
C ASN A 493 4.42 -13.35 -1.96
N VAL A 494 4.57 -14.16 -0.92
CA VAL A 494 3.69 -14.22 0.24
C VAL A 494 4.43 -13.63 1.43
N GLY A 495 3.70 -12.95 2.31
CA GLY A 495 4.17 -12.60 3.64
C GLY A 495 3.22 -13.07 4.72
N VAL A 496 3.75 -13.33 5.91
CA VAL A 496 2.99 -13.61 7.12
C VAL A 496 3.23 -12.49 8.12
N ILE A 497 2.14 -11.94 8.65
CA ILE A 497 2.17 -10.91 9.69
C ILE A 497 1.54 -11.43 10.98
N THR A 498 2.18 -11.14 12.12
CA THR A 498 1.73 -11.56 13.45
C THR A 498 1.87 -10.41 14.48
N GLY A 499 1.50 -10.67 15.73
CA GLY A 499 1.77 -9.76 16.85
C GLY A 499 3.23 -9.76 17.35
N GLY A 500 4.11 -10.59 16.78
CA GLY A 500 5.53 -10.65 17.16
C GLY A 500 5.82 -11.41 18.45
N GLY A 501 4.95 -12.36 18.82
CA GLY A 501 5.10 -13.19 20.01
C GLY A 501 5.49 -14.65 19.73
N GLY A 502 5.67 -15.44 20.78
CA GLY A 502 5.84 -16.89 20.69
C GLY A 502 4.56 -17.65 20.34
N GLY A 503 4.53 -18.96 20.59
CA GLY A 503 3.37 -19.82 20.33
C GLY A 503 3.01 -19.88 18.84
N VAL A 504 1.73 -19.64 18.51
CA VAL A 504 1.24 -19.62 17.11
C VAL A 504 2.00 -18.61 16.27
N MET A 505 2.26 -17.42 16.83
CA MET A 505 2.86 -16.32 16.09
C MET A 505 4.31 -16.63 15.69
N GLY A 506 5.10 -17.14 16.64
CA GLY A 506 6.49 -17.54 16.41
C GLY A 506 6.58 -18.70 15.41
N LEU A 507 5.76 -19.75 15.60
CA LEU A 507 5.68 -20.89 14.68
C LEU A 507 5.28 -20.43 13.27
N ALA A 508 4.31 -19.51 13.15
CA ALA A 508 3.87 -19.03 11.84
C ALA A 508 4.97 -18.30 11.10
N CYS A 509 5.73 -17.44 11.79
CA CYS A 509 6.89 -16.77 11.22
C CYS A 509 7.99 -17.77 10.82
N GLU A 510 8.31 -18.75 11.66
CA GLU A 510 9.32 -19.76 11.37
C GLU A 510 8.98 -20.58 10.12
N GLN A 511 7.76 -21.12 10.05
CA GLN A 511 7.32 -21.92 8.92
C GLN A 511 7.18 -21.09 7.64
N ALA A 512 6.71 -19.84 7.74
CA ALA A 512 6.68 -18.94 6.59
C ALA A 512 8.09 -18.67 6.04
N ARG A 513 9.07 -18.43 6.92
CA ARG A 513 10.46 -18.21 6.53
C ARG A 513 11.07 -19.44 5.85
N SER A 514 10.79 -20.65 6.34
CA SER A 514 11.30 -21.88 5.73
C SER A 514 10.76 -22.11 4.31
N LYS A 515 9.59 -21.55 4.00
CA LYS A 515 8.99 -21.50 2.66
C LYS A 515 9.41 -20.29 1.82
N GLY A 516 10.36 -19.50 2.32
CA GLY A 516 10.86 -18.31 1.65
C GLY A 516 9.91 -17.11 1.67
N ALA A 517 8.79 -17.16 2.41
CA ALA A 517 7.87 -16.04 2.55
C ALA A 517 8.46 -14.93 3.43
N LEU A 518 7.99 -13.70 3.23
CA LEU A 518 8.33 -12.59 4.12
C LEU A 518 7.69 -12.80 5.48
N THR A 519 8.42 -12.48 6.55
CA THR A 519 7.92 -12.53 7.92
C THR A 519 7.78 -11.14 8.48
N GLY A 520 6.72 -10.88 9.24
CA GLY A 520 6.54 -9.57 9.86
C GLY A 520 5.75 -9.56 11.15
N ALA A 521 5.91 -8.46 11.88
CA ALA A 521 5.36 -8.29 13.22
C ALA A 521 4.90 -6.86 13.52
N CYS A 522 3.77 -6.74 14.20
CA CYS A 522 3.33 -5.52 14.86
C CYS A 522 3.54 -5.66 16.37
N PHE A 523 4.70 -5.25 16.86
CA PHE A 523 5.08 -5.39 18.28
C PHE A 523 4.31 -4.40 19.15
N LEU A 524 3.90 -4.85 20.34
CA LEU A 524 3.32 -4.01 21.38
C LEU A 524 4.21 -4.05 22.61
N GLU A 525 4.41 -2.90 23.23
CA GLU A 525 5.11 -2.79 24.51
C GLU A 525 4.33 -3.55 25.59
N LEU A 526 4.92 -4.65 26.04
CA LEU A 526 4.38 -5.52 27.08
C LEU A 526 5.53 -5.95 27.97
N GLU A 527 5.39 -5.78 29.29
CA GLU A 527 6.43 -6.16 30.25
C GLU A 527 6.71 -7.68 30.23
N ALA A 528 5.66 -8.48 30.03
CA ALA A 528 5.73 -9.94 30.09
C ALA A 528 6.23 -10.59 28.78
N GLN A 529 6.41 -9.83 27.69
CA GLN A 529 6.68 -10.39 26.38
C GLN A 529 7.67 -9.51 25.59
N PRO A 530 8.99 -9.81 25.66
CA PRO A 530 9.97 -9.07 24.88
C PRO A 530 9.76 -9.34 23.37
N PRO A 531 10.00 -8.34 22.50
CA PRO A 531 9.94 -8.54 21.05
C PRO A 531 10.94 -9.58 20.56
N GLU A 532 10.45 -10.59 19.84
CA GLU A 532 11.32 -11.50 19.07
C GLU A 532 11.75 -10.80 17.77
N LEU A 533 12.93 -10.18 17.80
CA LEU A 533 13.52 -9.53 16.63
C LEU A 533 13.96 -10.55 15.58
N GLY A 534 14.04 -10.13 14.31
CA GLY A 534 14.51 -10.96 13.20
C GLY A 534 13.46 -11.28 12.15
N VAL A 535 12.34 -10.57 12.15
CA VAL A 535 11.38 -10.53 11.03
C VAL A 535 11.87 -9.61 9.91
N ASP A 536 11.37 -9.82 8.68
CA ASP A 536 11.74 -9.06 7.49
C ASP A 536 11.16 -7.63 7.49
N PHE A 537 9.95 -7.47 8.03
CA PHE A 537 9.29 -6.17 8.17
C PHE A 537 8.60 -6.05 9.53
N PHE A 538 8.67 -4.89 10.17
CA PHE A 538 8.04 -4.71 11.48
C PHE A 538 7.54 -3.30 11.71
N ASN A 539 6.63 -3.17 12.66
CA ASN A 539 6.40 -1.90 13.33
C ASN A 539 6.13 -2.14 14.82
N THR A 540 6.13 -1.08 15.60
CA THR A 540 6.24 -1.12 17.06
C THR A 540 5.38 -0.05 17.70
N PHE A 541 4.72 -0.40 18.79
CA PHE A 541 3.69 0.42 19.40
C PHE A 541 3.84 0.40 20.92
N GLN A 542 3.75 1.57 21.54
CA GLN A 542 3.62 1.67 22.99
C GLN A 542 2.32 1.05 23.48
N GLU A 543 2.28 0.64 24.75
CA GLU A 543 1.11 -0.03 25.35
C GLU A 543 -0.17 0.80 25.19
N SER A 544 -0.05 2.11 25.41
CA SER A 544 -1.13 3.11 25.23
C SER A 544 -1.70 3.17 23.81
N SER A 545 -1.02 2.57 22.83
CA SER A 545 -1.38 2.52 21.42
C SER A 545 -1.91 1.14 20.99
N ARG A 546 -2.30 0.25 21.91
CA ARG A 546 -2.85 -1.09 21.61
C ARG A 546 -3.92 -1.09 20.52
N HIS A 547 -4.97 -0.27 20.64
CA HIS A 547 -6.03 -0.23 19.62
C HIS A 547 -5.57 0.41 18.31
N PHE A 548 -4.63 1.36 18.38
CA PHE A 548 -4.05 1.99 17.21
C PHE A 548 -3.21 1.00 16.38
N ARG A 549 -2.47 0.09 17.05
CA ARG A 549 -1.73 -1.02 16.42
C ARG A 549 -2.62 -1.87 15.53
N GLN A 550 -3.88 -2.10 15.91
CA GLN A 550 -4.76 -3.02 15.19
C GLN A 550 -5.01 -2.58 13.75
N LYS A 551 -4.97 -1.26 13.49
CA LYS A 551 -5.06 -0.71 12.14
C LYS A 551 -3.93 -1.20 11.24
N TRP A 552 -2.73 -1.48 11.78
CA TRP A 552 -1.61 -1.97 10.96
C TRP A 552 -1.84 -3.37 10.42
N PHE A 553 -2.73 -4.17 11.01
CA PHE A 553 -3.10 -5.47 10.46
C PHE A 553 -4.01 -5.36 9.22
N GLU A 554 -4.60 -4.18 8.93
CA GLU A 554 -5.38 -3.94 7.71
C GLU A 554 -4.55 -4.13 6.43
N VAL A 555 -3.20 -4.18 6.53
CA VAL A 555 -2.35 -4.56 5.40
C VAL A 555 -2.54 -5.99 4.93
N ALA A 556 -2.96 -6.89 5.83
CA ALA A 556 -3.22 -8.28 5.51
C ALA A 556 -4.32 -8.41 4.46
N ASP A 557 -4.20 -9.38 3.57
CA ASP A 557 -5.22 -9.75 2.60
C ASP A 557 -6.19 -10.78 3.18
N PHE A 558 -5.69 -11.65 4.07
CA PHE A 558 -6.46 -12.73 4.67
C PHE A 558 -6.18 -12.87 6.16
N CYS A 559 -7.22 -13.23 6.93
CA CYS A 559 -7.16 -13.43 8.37
C CYS A 559 -7.34 -14.92 8.69
N ILE A 560 -6.36 -15.47 9.41
CA ILE A 560 -6.36 -16.83 9.91
C ILE A 560 -6.30 -16.77 11.45
N PHE A 561 -7.37 -17.22 12.08
CA PHE A 561 -7.50 -17.30 13.53
C PHE A 561 -7.24 -18.74 13.97
N ASN A 562 -6.21 -18.93 14.78
CA ASN A 562 -5.87 -20.21 15.39
C ASN A 562 -6.28 -20.20 16.86
N VAL A 563 -6.11 -21.34 17.54
CA VAL A 563 -6.30 -21.46 18.99
C VAL A 563 -5.56 -20.33 19.72
N GLY A 564 -6.27 -19.60 20.57
CA GLY A 564 -5.74 -18.46 21.30
C GLY A 564 -6.72 -17.87 22.31
N GLY A 565 -6.22 -17.01 23.18
CA GLY A 565 -6.97 -16.45 24.31
C GLY A 565 -7.71 -15.14 23.99
N VAL A 566 -7.85 -14.29 25.00
CA VAL A 566 -8.60 -13.02 24.90
C VAL A 566 -7.99 -12.03 23.90
N GLY A 567 -6.67 -12.07 23.67
CA GLY A 567 -6.04 -11.28 22.62
C GLY A 567 -6.51 -11.70 21.23
N THR A 568 -6.54 -13.01 20.94
CA THR A 568 -7.09 -13.54 19.68
C THR A 568 -8.58 -13.22 19.53
N LEU A 569 -9.34 -13.28 20.64
CA LEU A 569 -10.77 -12.92 20.62
C LEU A 569 -11.00 -11.43 20.31
N GLU A 570 -10.14 -10.53 20.80
CA GLU A 570 -10.18 -9.11 20.43
C GLU A 570 -9.98 -8.94 18.91
N GLU A 571 -8.98 -9.59 18.34
CA GLU A 571 -8.70 -9.53 16.89
C GLU A 571 -9.88 -10.06 16.06
N ILE A 572 -10.48 -11.18 16.49
CA ILE A 572 -11.69 -11.72 15.86
C ILE A 572 -12.81 -10.67 15.86
N GLY A 573 -13.05 -10.02 17.00
CA GLY A 573 -14.09 -8.98 17.11
C GLY A 573 -13.84 -7.80 16.19
N ILE A 574 -12.59 -7.31 16.13
CA ILE A 574 -12.18 -6.20 15.26
C ILE A 574 -12.35 -6.59 13.79
N GLU A 575 -11.84 -7.74 13.39
CA GLU A 575 -11.82 -8.12 11.98
C GLU A 575 -13.19 -8.50 11.43
N LEU A 576 -14.04 -9.13 12.23
CA LEU A 576 -15.45 -9.33 11.86
C LEU A 576 -16.19 -7.99 11.72
N CYS A 577 -15.87 -6.99 12.55
CA CYS A 577 -16.39 -5.63 12.37
C CYS A 577 -15.85 -4.99 11.08
N ASN A 578 -14.56 -5.14 10.77
CA ASN A 578 -13.96 -4.62 9.55
C ASN A 578 -14.60 -5.21 8.30
N LEU A 579 -14.88 -6.52 8.30
CA LEU A 579 -15.61 -7.21 7.23
C LEU A 579 -17.03 -6.65 7.09
N LYS A 580 -17.77 -6.52 8.21
CA LYS A 580 -19.14 -5.99 8.22
C LYS A 580 -19.22 -4.54 7.70
N LEU A 581 -18.27 -3.70 8.09
CA LEU A 581 -18.26 -2.26 7.79
C LEU A 581 -17.71 -1.94 6.39
N GLY A 582 -17.20 -2.94 5.65
CA GLY A 582 -16.55 -2.72 4.36
C GLY A 582 -15.19 -2.04 4.47
N ILE A 583 -14.57 -2.07 5.66
CA ILE A 583 -13.15 -1.69 5.83
C ILE A 583 -12.28 -2.75 5.17
N ARG A 584 -12.61 -4.03 5.39
CA ARG A 584 -12.09 -5.14 4.60
C ARG A 584 -13.03 -5.49 3.46
N PRO A 585 -12.49 -5.87 2.29
CA PRO A 585 -13.30 -6.49 1.25
C PRO A 585 -13.92 -7.79 1.75
N ARG A 586 -14.94 -8.29 1.03
CA ARG A 586 -15.50 -9.61 1.32
C ARG A 586 -14.50 -10.68 0.89
N VAL A 587 -13.72 -11.17 1.85
CA VAL A 587 -12.67 -12.18 1.69
C VAL A 587 -12.86 -13.31 2.71
N PRO A 588 -12.30 -14.50 2.47
CA PRO A 588 -12.28 -15.60 3.43
C PRO A 588 -11.69 -15.26 4.79
N PHE A 589 -12.39 -15.65 5.86
CA PHE A 589 -11.95 -15.65 7.24
C PHE A 589 -11.89 -17.10 7.73
N VAL A 590 -10.73 -17.53 8.19
CA VAL A 590 -10.49 -18.93 8.59
C VAL A 590 -10.34 -19.01 10.10
N PHE A 591 -11.14 -19.86 10.73
CA PHE A 591 -11.04 -20.25 12.13
C PHE A 591 -10.54 -21.69 12.18
N PHE A 592 -9.24 -21.84 12.43
CA PHE A 592 -8.53 -23.11 12.37
C PHE A 592 -8.43 -23.75 13.76
N ASP A 593 -8.88 -25.00 13.88
CA ASP A 593 -9.37 -25.65 15.12
C ASP A 593 -10.89 -25.50 15.32
N ALA A 594 -11.67 -26.20 14.48
CA ALA A 594 -13.13 -26.12 14.47
C ALA A 594 -13.75 -26.54 15.81
N ARG A 595 -13.12 -27.49 16.51
CA ARG A 595 -13.57 -27.93 17.83
C ARG A 595 -13.39 -26.84 18.88
N TYR A 596 -12.24 -26.17 18.89
CA TYR A 596 -11.96 -25.05 19.79
C TYR A 596 -12.96 -23.90 19.57
N PHE A 597 -13.23 -23.55 18.32
CA PHE A 597 -14.10 -22.43 17.96
C PHE A 597 -15.61 -22.73 17.95
N ARG A 598 -16.03 -23.95 18.33
CA ARG A 598 -17.43 -24.39 18.27
C ARG A 598 -18.40 -23.43 18.94
N ASP A 599 -18.07 -22.93 20.12
CA ASP A 599 -19.00 -22.08 20.89
C ASP A 599 -19.02 -20.64 20.37
N LEU A 600 -17.91 -20.14 19.80
CA LEU A 600 -17.89 -18.90 19.03
C LEU A 600 -18.77 -19.02 17.76
N ARG A 601 -18.69 -20.13 17.04
CA ARG A 601 -19.56 -20.40 15.88
C ARG A 601 -21.04 -20.33 16.27
N LYS A 602 -21.44 -20.97 17.38
CA LYS A 602 -22.81 -20.89 17.90
C LYS A 602 -23.23 -19.45 18.21
N GLN A 603 -22.35 -18.67 18.83
CA GLN A 603 -22.61 -17.26 19.15
C GLN A 603 -22.81 -16.41 17.88
N LEU A 604 -21.98 -16.61 16.86
CA LEU A 604 -22.13 -15.91 15.57
C LEU A 604 -23.46 -16.26 14.90
N THR A 605 -23.83 -17.54 14.86
CA THR A 605 -25.13 -17.98 14.33
C THR A 605 -26.30 -17.38 15.11
N ALA A 606 -26.20 -17.29 16.44
CA ALA A 606 -27.24 -16.65 17.26
C ALA A 606 -27.38 -15.15 16.96
N MET A 607 -26.26 -14.44 16.77
CA MET A 607 -26.29 -13.02 16.39
C MET A 607 -26.90 -12.79 15.01
N ILE A 608 -26.62 -13.67 14.04
CA ILE A 608 -27.24 -13.62 12.71
C ILE A 608 -28.76 -13.86 12.81
N ARG A 609 -29.18 -14.92 13.52
CA ARG A 609 -30.61 -15.24 13.72
C ARG A 609 -31.37 -14.11 14.41
N ALA A 610 -30.73 -13.42 15.35
CA ALA A 610 -31.30 -12.27 16.06
C ALA A 610 -31.25 -10.96 15.27
N GLY A 611 -30.78 -10.96 14.01
CA GLY A 611 -30.64 -9.76 13.19
C GLY A 611 -29.57 -8.78 13.68
N ARG A 612 -28.63 -9.22 14.52
CA ARG A 612 -27.54 -8.41 15.08
C ARG A 612 -26.25 -8.47 14.25
N ALA A 613 -26.16 -9.46 13.36
CA ALA A 613 -25.12 -9.56 12.33
C ALA A 613 -25.76 -9.87 10.96
N PRO A 614 -25.23 -9.32 9.85
CA PRO A 614 -25.72 -9.66 8.51
C PRO A 614 -25.51 -11.14 8.17
N ALA A 615 -26.54 -11.80 7.62
CA ALA A 615 -26.49 -13.22 7.26
C ALA A 615 -25.40 -13.55 6.23
N TRP A 616 -25.14 -12.65 5.27
CA TRP A 616 -24.13 -12.84 4.23
C TRP A 616 -22.71 -13.03 4.79
N MET A 617 -22.41 -12.58 6.02
CA MET A 617 -21.08 -12.77 6.62
C MET A 617 -20.72 -14.24 6.77
N GLN A 618 -21.72 -15.11 7.00
CA GLN A 618 -21.49 -16.54 7.15
C GLN A 618 -20.92 -17.17 5.87
N GLU A 619 -21.19 -16.58 4.69
CA GLU A 619 -20.64 -17.05 3.41
C GLU A 619 -19.11 -16.87 3.31
N TYR A 620 -18.50 -16.04 4.17
CA TYR A 620 -17.07 -15.72 4.13
C TYR A 620 -16.32 -16.25 5.35
N ILE A 621 -16.97 -17.06 6.21
CA ILE A 621 -16.36 -17.62 7.41
C ILE A 621 -16.29 -19.15 7.30
N LEU A 622 -15.09 -19.69 7.49
CA LEU A 622 -14.84 -21.13 7.54
C LEU A 622 -14.32 -21.52 8.93
N PHE A 623 -14.92 -22.55 9.53
CA PHE A 623 -14.41 -23.24 10.72
C PHE A 623 -13.94 -24.63 10.29
N THR A 624 -12.64 -24.90 10.36
CA THR A 624 -12.07 -26.16 9.86
C THR A 624 -10.82 -26.60 10.62
N ASP A 625 -10.46 -27.87 10.47
CA ASP A 625 -9.20 -28.49 10.89
C ASP A 625 -8.33 -28.91 9.69
N ASP A 626 -8.87 -28.77 8.48
CA ASP A 626 -8.30 -29.28 7.23
C ASP A 626 -7.75 -28.13 6.35
N PRO A 627 -6.43 -28.06 6.14
CA PRO A 627 -5.81 -27.12 5.22
C PRO A 627 -6.37 -27.17 3.79
N ASP A 628 -6.78 -28.34 3.30
CA ASP A 628 -7.28 -28.48 1.92
C ASP A 628 -8.68 -27.86 1.78
N GLU A 629 -9.51 -27.96 2.81
CA GLU A 629 -10.80 -27.25 2.88
C GLU A 629 -10.59 -25.72 2.86
N VAL A 630 -9.51 -25.23 3.47
CA VAL A 630 -9.16 -23.80 3.40
C VAL A 630 -8.88 -23.37 1.97
N VAL A 631 -8.10 -24.14 1.22
CA VAL A 631 -7.80 -23.82 -0.20
C VAL A 631 -9.05 -23.94 -1.06
N ALA A 632 -9.88 -24.96 -0.86
CA ALA A 632 -11.15 -25.10 -1.58
C ALA A 632 -12.08 -23.90 -1.33
N PHE A 633 -12.18 -23.46 -0.07
CA PHE A 633 -12.95 -22.28 0.30
C PHE A 633 -12.39 -20.99 -0.32
N TYR A 634 -11.06 -20.86 -0.39
CA TYR A 634 -10.43 -19.73 -1.07
C TYR A 634 -10.74 -19.77 -2.57
N ARG A 635 -10.62 -20.91 -3.25
CA ARG A 635 -10.99 -21.02 -4.67
C ARG A 635 -12.44 -20.62 -4.91
N GLU A 636 -13.36 -21.07 -4.06
CA GLU A 636 -14.79 -20.76 -4.17
C GLU A 636 -15.08 -19.26 -4.00
N LYS A 637 -14.54 -18.64 -2.94
CA LYS A 637 -14.88 -17.25 -2.59
C LYS A 637 -14.08 -16.23 -3.37
N LEU A 638 -12.86 -16.57 -3.77
CA LEU A 638 -12.02 -15.71 -4.58
C LEU A 638 -12.35 -15.86 -6.07
N GLN A 639 -12.88 -17.00 -6.53
CA GLN A 639 -13.18 -17.25 -7.95
C GLN A 639 -11.96 -17.05 -8.87
N VAL A 640 -10.79 -17.55 -8.43
CA VAL A 640 -9.52 -17.46 -9.17
C VAL A 640 -8.95 -18.84 -9.48
N LEU A 641 -8.07 -18.92 -10.49
CA LEU A 641 -7.32 -20.13 -10.88
C LEU A 641 -6.17 -20.47 -9.91
#